data_AF-A0A3M9NB54-F1
#
_entry.id   AF-A0A3M9NB54-F1
#
_cell.length_a   1.000
_cell.length_b   1.000
_cell.length_c   1.000
_cell.angle_alpha   90.00
_cell.angle_beta   90.00
_cell.angle_gamma   90.00
#
_symmetry.space_group_name_H-M   'P 1'
#
loop_
_entity.id
_entity.type
_entity.pdbx_description
1 polymer ?
#
loop_
_entity_poly.entity_id
_entity_poly.type
_entity_poly.pdbx_seq_one_letter_code
_entity_poly.pdbx_strand_id
1 'polypeptide(L)'
;MASLKKITAKIICMKKYFSFLLIGTFLLSTAYYSQAQKQNEGVLSTIELFPFQQMANASDAVKVMDTWKKKDWKKAIKYLDDDSLKVKASYAINAYVNASALDESKKNSLIALLKKYSSSAKTEYANLFIQSQLKLLTDSVLVHRQNTSLPKLPEIRPTKKIASNDVQQLLNLEDEIAKAVNPLQKKDILWETSKIPGFSSFILASKSLKDPDVASQAALIVARLALNGDNIKGPVVREALETALPLIKGEDSAILVNRLQQHLVKMPYDYGFVNLFNGENLNGWKALVGNPITRSKMTAAQLQAAEDSANEKTKGDWIAKDGLLIFTGHGNNLVTTKQYGDIEMYVDWKIEPKGDAGIYLRGTPQVQIWDTSRREVGAQVGSGGLYNNQKNESKPLSVADNKVGEWNRFHIIMKGDRVTVYLNGILVTDNVPLENYWDRSMPLFPREQLELQAHGTEVAYRNIFVRELPTNTPDTLTPEEKKQGFISLFDGTDLDQWTGNKSGYVVKDGAIEVNPQDGSGGNLYTKDEFDNFVLRFEFQLSPGANNGIGIRAPLEGDAAYVGMEIQVLDNEAPKYKDLHVYQYHGSVYGVIPAKRGFLLPTGEWNKEEIIANGNKIKVILNGHVILDGDIKEASKNGTLDHKEHPGLLRKSGHIGFLGHGDVVRFKNLRVKRL
;
A
#
# COMPACT_ATOMS: atom_id res chain seq x y z
N MET A 1 -41.71 2.92 77.36
CA MET A 1 -40.74 3.97 76.94
C MET A 1 -39.29 3.74 77.39
N ALA A 2 -38.96 2.78 78.29
CA ALA A 2 -37.56 2.50 78.66
C ALA A 2 -36.80 1.57 77.68
N SER A 3 -37.50 0.81 76.83
CA SER A 3 -36.91 -0.14 75.87
C SER A 3 -36.34 0.56 74.61
N LEU A 4 -37.04 1.56 74.07
CA LEU A 4 -36.60 2.27 72.86
C LEU A 4 -35.30 3.09 73.09
N LYS A 5 -35.15 3.72 74.26
CA LYS A 5 -33.93 4.49 74.60
C LYS A 5 -32.67 3.62 74.75
N LYS A 6 -32.81 2.33 75.12
CA LYS A 6 -31.68 1.40 75.21
C LYS A 6 -31.16 0.94 73.85
N ILE A 7 -32.04 0.84 72.85
CA ILE A 7 -31.66 0.44 71.48
C ILE A 7 -30.94 1.59 70.77
N THR A 8 -31.40 2.83 70.93
CA THR A 8 -30.74 4.01 70.34
C THR A 8 -29.36 4.26 70.93
N ALA A 9 -29.17 4.03 72.24
CA ALA A 9 -27.87 4.18 72.89
C ALA A 9 -26.85 3.10 72.46
N LYS A 10 -27.30 1.85 72.23
CA LYS A 10 -26.43 0.77 71.72
C LYS A 10 -25.97 1.02 70.27
N ILE A 11 -26.83 1.55 69.42
CA ILE A 11 -26.50 1.88 68.02
C ILE A 11 -25.51 3.06 67.93
N ILE A 12 -25.65 4.07 68.80
CA ILE A 12 -24.71 5.21 68.87
C ILE A 12 -23.34 4.76 69.42
N CYS A 13 -23.31 3.84 70.38
CA CYS A 13 -22.06 3.31 70.94
C CYS A 13 -21.33 2.38 69.95
N MET A 14 -22.06 1.52 69.21
CA MET A 14 -21.48 0.69 68.14
C MET A 14 -20.95 1.51 66.95
N LYS A 15 -21.64 2.60 66.57
CA LYS A 15 -21.12 3.52 65.54
C LYS A 15 -19.83 4.22 66.01
N LYS A 16 -19.73 4.62 67.28
CA LYS A 16 -18.48 5.18 67.83
C LYS A 16 -17.36 4.14 67.90
N TYR A 17 -17.63 2.91 68.31
CA TYR A 17 -16.61 1.84 68.33
C TYR A 17 -16.14 1.46 66.91
N PHE A 18 -17.03 1.39 65.91
CA PHE A 18 -16.65 1.16 64.52
C PHE A 18 -15.87 2.34 63.92
N SER A 19 -16.23 3.58 64.23
CA SER A 19 -15.44 4.75 63.83
C SER A 19 -14.07 4.77 64.49
N PHE A 20 -13.93 4.40 65.77
CA PHE A 20 -12.63 4.34 66.44
C PHE A 20 -11.77 3.16 65.96
N LEU A 21 -12.36 2.02 65.60
CA LEU A 21 -11.62 0.87 65.04
C LEU A 21 -11.16 1.15 63.60
N LEU A 22 -12.00 1.79 62.76
CA LEU A 22 -11.60 2.24 61.42
C LEU A 22 -10.56 3.35 61.48
N ILE A 23 -10.71 4.33 62.38
CA ILE A 23 -9.73 5.41 62.52
C ILE A 23 -8.42 4.88 63.11
N GLY A 24 -8.46 3.92 64.04
CA GLY A 24 -7.26 3.28 64.60
C GLY A 24 -6.51 2.39 63.60
N THR A 25 -7.21 1.61 62.77
CA THR A 25 -6.59 0.82 61.69
C THR A 25 -6.16 1.68 60.51
N PHE A 26 -6.84 2.79 60.22
CA PHE A 26 -6.42 3.78 59.23
C PHE A 26 -5.21 4.59 59.73
N LEU A 27 -5.12 4.91 61.02
CA LEU A 27 -3.97 5.62 61.60
C LEU A 27 -2.74 4.72 61.80
N LEU A 28 -2.92 3.44 62.14
CA LEU A 28 -1.80 2.48 62.20
C LEU A 28 -1.33 2.06 60.81
N SER A 29 -2.23 1.89 59.84
CA SER A 29 -1.83 1.65 58.45
C SER A 29 -1.22 2.89 57.82
N THR A 30 -1.71 4.11 58.05
CA THR A 30 -1.06 5.34 57.55
C THR A 30 0.20 5.73 58.32
N ALA A 31 0.38 5.33 59.59
CA ALA A 31 1.65 5.50 60.29
C ALA A 31 2.71 4.48 59.81
N TYR A 32 2.34 3.22 59.57
CA TYR A 32 3.24 2.23 58.96
C TYR A 32 3.50 2.53 57.47
N TYR A 33 2.51 3.00 56.71
CA TYR A 33 2.70 3.46 55.33
C TYR A 33 3.53 4.75 55.27
N SER A 34 3.33 5.70 56.18
CA SER A 34 4.09 6.97 56.16
C SER A 34 5.49 6.87 56.77
N GLN A 35 5.77 5.87 57.62
CA GLN A 35 7.15 5.53 57.98
C GLN A 35 7.87 4.71 56.90
N ALA A 36 7.15 3.92 56.09
CA ALA A 36 7.72 3.22 54.93
C ALA A 36 7.84 4.09 53.66
N GLN A 37 7.02 5.14 53.49
CA GLN A 37 7.09 6.07 52.35
C GLN A 37 8.06 7.23 52.53
N LYS A 38 8.45 7.60 53.76
CA LYS A 38 9.39 8.71 54.01
C LYS A 38 10.86 8.45 53.64
N GLN A 39 11.18 7.34 52.96
CA GLN A 39 12.52 7.07 52.43
C GLN A 39 12.62 6.77 50.93
N ASN A 40 11.52 6.79 50.15
CA ASN A 40 11.57 6.41 48.73
C ASN A 40 11.03 7.43 47.70
N GLU A 41 10.54 8.59 48.11
CA GLU A 41 9.77 9.53 47.25
C GLU A 41 10.56 10.47 46.31
N GLY A 42 11.87 10.30 46.12
CA GLY A 42 12.65 11.24 45.29
C GLY A 42 12.84 10.81 43.84
N VAL A 43 13.41 9.63 43.64
CA VAL A 43 13.99 9.25 42.34
C VAL A 43 13.07 8.34 41.55
N LEU A 44 12.52 7.30 42.19
CA LEU A 44 11.69 6.31 41.50
C LEU A 44 10.39 6.93 40.98
N SER A 45 9.68 7.66 41.84
CA SER A 45 8.50 8.45 41.49
C SER A 45 8.78 9.43 40.34
N THR A 46 9.92 10.11 40.37
CA THR A 46 10.32 11.05 39.32
C THR A 46 10.61 10.33 38.00
N ILE A 47 11.37 9.22 37.99
CA ILE A 47 11.63 8.49 36.74
C ILE A 47 10.38 7.78 36.23
N GLU A 48 9.44 7.38 37.09
CA GLU A 48 8.20 6.73 36.68
C GLU A 48 7.28 7.63 35.86
N LEU A 49 7.45 8.95 35.94
CA LEU A 49 6.79 9.93 35.08
C LEU A 49 7.31 9.90 33.63
N PHE A 50 8.35 9.10 33.35
CA PHE A 50 8.96 8.98 32.03
C PHE A 50 8.64 7.62 31.35
N PRO A 51 8.46 7.61 30.02
CA PRO A 51 8.38 8.78 29.15
C PRO A 51 7.10 9.60 29.45
N PHE A 52 7.18 10.92 29.25
CA PHE A 52 6.12 11.83 29.67
C PHE A 52 4.81 11.57 28.93
N GLN A 53 3.69 11.59 29.65
CA GLN A 53 2.35 11.58 29.06
C GLN A 53 1.81 13.00 28.78
N GLN A 54 2.32 14.03 29.49
CA GLN A 54 1.91 15.44 29.35
C GLN A 54 3.10 16.38 29.59
N MET A 55 3.13 17.54 28.92
CA MET A 55 4.24 18.51 28.98
C MET A 55 4.44 19.16 30.36
N ALA A 56 3.38 19.41 31.13
CA ALA A 56 3.50 20.01 32.47
C ALA A 56 4.29 19.10 33.42
N ASN A 57 3.99 17.79 33.39
CA ASN A 57 4.68 16.78 34.18
C ASN A 57 6.18 16.72 33.85
N ALA A 58 6.56 17.09 32.63
CA ALA A 58 7.95 17.13 32.19
C ALA A 58 8.76 18.25 32.83
N SER A 59 8.21 19.46 32.81
CA SER A 59 8.86 20.62 33.43
C SER A 59 9.03 20.40 34.94
N ASP A 60 8.02 19.85 35.60
CA ASP A 60 8.05 19.66 37.04
C ASP A 60 8.97 18.51 37.45
N ALA A 61 9.00 17.40 36.69
CA ALA A 61 9.95 16.32 36.94
C ALA A 61 11.41 16.79 36.81
N VAL A 62 11.73 17.61 35.80
CA VAL A 62 13.09 18.17 35.62
C VAL A 62 13.45 19.15 36.74
N LYS A 63 12.51 19.98 37.21
CA LYS A 63 12.73 20.85 38.39
C LYS A 63 12.95 20.03 39.66
N VAL A 64 12.26 18.90 39.83
CA VAL A 64 12.50 17.99 40.96
C VAL A 64 13.91 17.42 40.88
N MET A 65 14.39 17.09 39.69
CA MET A 65 15.77 16.61 39.47
C MET A 65 16.84 17.66 39.82
N ASP A 66 16.57 18.97 39.71
CA ASP A 66 17.49 20.03 40.19
C ASP A 66 17.73 19.94 41.71
N THR A 67 16.79 19.38 42.46
CA THR A 67 16.88 19.22 43.92
C THR A 67 17.58 17.93 44.35
N TRP A 68 17.90 17.04 43.41
CA TRP A 68 18.50 15.75 43.70
C TRP A 68 19.91 15.88 44.29
N LYS A 69 20.14 15.19 45.41
CA LYS A 69 21.47 15.10 46.00
C LYS A 69 22.30 14.04 45.29
N LYS A 70 23.61 14.00 45.54
CA LYS A 70 24.55 13.00 44.97
C LYS A 70 24.05 11.54 45.10
N LYS A 71 23.39 11.22 46.22
CA LYS A 71 22.82 9.88 46.47
C LYS A 71 21.65 9.53 45.55
N ASP A 72 20.87 10.54 45.15
CA ASP A 72 19.67 10.39 44.33
C ASP A 72 20.07 10.15 42.86
N TRP A 73 21.03 10.93 42.37
CA TRP A 73 21.68 10.70 41.08
C TRP A 73 22.35 9.33 40.97
N LYS A 74 23.05 8.88 42.02
CA LYS A 74 23.62 7.54 42.07
C LYS A 74 22.53 6.45 41.93
N LYS A 75 21.34 6.69 42.51
CA LYS A 75 20.20 5.77 42.44
C LYS A 75 19.59 5.75 41.02
N ALA A 76 19.42 6.91 40.40
CA ALA A 76 18.92 7.02 39.02
C ALA A 76 19.84 6.33 38.00
N ILE A 77 21.15 6.51 38.16
CA ILE A 77 22.14 5.83 37.30
C ILE A 77 22.12 4.32 37.51
N LYS A 78 21.94 3.84 38.75
CA LYS A 78 21.77 2.41 39.02
C LYS A 78 20.51 1.84 38.35
N TYR A 79 19.46 2.62 38.16
CA TYR A 79 18.26 2.17 37.44
C TYR A 79 18.48 1.95 35.94
N LEU A 80 19.57 2.46 35.36
CA LEU A 80 19.97 2.12 33.99
C LEU A 80 20.39 0.65 33.86
N ASP A 81 20.80 0.02 34.96
CA ASP A 81 21.17 -1.40 35.01
C ASP A 81 19.98 -2.33 35.31
N ASP A 82 18.78 -1.78 35.53
CA ASP A 82 17.56 -2.55 35.84
C ASP A 82 16.64 -2.58 34.61
N ASP A 83 16.39 -3.76 34.03
CA ASP A 83 15.62 -3.89 32.79
C ASP A 83 14.19 -3.33 32.86
N SER A 84 13.59 -3.30 34.06
CA SER A 84 12.24 -2.77 34.26
C SER A 84 12.20 -1.25 34.36
N LEU A 85 13.33 -0.62 34.70
CA LEU A 85 13.44 0.82 34.96
C LEU A 85 14.38 1.55 33.99
N LYS A 86 15.21 0.83 33.22
CA LYS A 86 16.28 1.40 32.39
C LYS A 86 15.77 2.41 31.39
N VAL A 87 14.64 2.15 30.76
CA VAL A 87 14.03 3.03 29.74
C VAL A 87 13.62 4.34 30.41
N LYS A 88 12.89 4.25 31.52
CA LYS A 88 12.40 5.39 32.29
C LYS A 88 13.55 6.25 32.84
N ALA A 89 14.57 5.60 33.41
CA ALA A 89 15.77 6.26 33.89
C ALA A 89 16.56 6.95 32.76
N SER A 90 16.62 6.33 31.57
CA SER A 90 17.28 6.91 30.40
C SER A 90 16.57 8.18 29.93
N TYR A 91 15.24 8.14 29.80
CA TYR A 91 14.44 9.32 29.45
C TYR A 91 14.58 10.44 30.48
N ALA A 92 14.57 10.11 31.78
CA ALA A 92 14.73 11.08 32.84
C ALA A 92 16.09 11.79 32.81
N ILE A 93 17.17 11.01 32.75
CA ILE A 93 18.54 11.53 32.72
C ILE A 93 18.76 12.36 31.45
N ASN A 94 18.29 11.88 30.29
CA ASN A 94 18.42 12.59 29.02
C ASN A 94 17.65 13.91 29.02
N ALA A 95 16.43 13.94 29.57
CA ALA A 95 15.65 15.18 29.70
C ALA A 95 16.35 16.21 30.57
N TYR A 96 16.92 15.79 31.70
CA TYR A 96 17.69 16.69 32.57
C TYR A 96 19.00 17.16 31.94
N VAL A 97 19.70 16.29 31.20
CA VAL A 97 20.90 16.64 30.42
C VAL A 97 20.57 17.75 29.42
N ASN A 98 19.49 17.60 28.67
CA ASN A 98 19.06 18.61 27.69
C ASN A 98 18.68 19.94 28.35
N ALA A 99 17.94 19.89 29.46
CA ALA A 99 17.56 21.08 30.21
C ALA A 99 18.77 21.81 30.83
N SER A 100 19.79 21.05 31.26
CA SER A 100 20.98 21.57 31.92
C SER A 100 22.09 22.00 30.96
N ALA A 101 22.05 21.57 29.70
CA ALA A 101 23.15 21.76 28.76
C ALA A 101 23.43 23.23 28.41
N LEU A 102 22.42 24.11 28.52
CA LEU A 102 22.52 25.54 28.22
C LEU A 102 22.94 26.42 29.40
N ASP A 103 22.94 25.88 30.62
CA ASP A 103 23.41 26.55 31.83
C ASP A 103 24.82 26.04 32.14
N GLU A 104 25.85 26.86 31.94
CA GLU A 104 27.25 26.43 32.09
C GLU A 104 27.56 25.87 33.47
N SER A 105 26.94 26.40 34.53
CA SER A 105 27.14 25.95 35.90
C SER A 105 26.52 24.57 36.13
N LYS A 106 25.27 24.39 35.69
CA LYS A 106 24.57 23.10 35.77
C LYS A 106 25.22 22.04 34.88
N LYS A 107 25.59 22.41 33.66
CA LYS A 107 26.31 21.58 32.68
C LYS A 107 27.61 21.03 33.26
N ASN A 108 28.48 21.89 33.80
CA ASN A 108 29.75 21.47 34.37
C ASN A 108 29.56 20.57 35.61
N SER A 109 28.57 20.90 36.45
CA SER A 109 28.21 20.09 37.61
C SER A 109 27.70 18.70 37.21
N LEU A 110 26.88 18.62 36.15
CA LEU A 110 26.32 17.38 35.63
C LEU A 110 27.39 16.52 34.94
N ILE A 111 28.32 17.11 34.17
CA ILE A 111 29.46 16.40 33.59
C ILE A 111 30.29 15.74 34.70
N ALA A 112 30.63 16.49 35.76
CA ALA A 112 31.39 15.97 36.88
C ALA A 112 30.65 14.82 37.59
N LEU A 113 29.33 14.93 37.70
CA LEU A 113 28.49 13.91 38.30
C LEU A 113 28.40 12.64 37.45
N LEU A 114 28.15 12.76 36.15
CA LEU A 114 28.05 11.62 35.23
C LEU A 114 29.40 10.88 35.10
N LYS A 115 30.53 11.61 35.02
CA LYS A 115 31.87 11.00 35.05
C LYS A 115 32.16 10.26 36.34
N LYS A 116 31.71 10.79 37.48
CA LYS A 116 31.92 10.16 38.78
C LYS A 116 31.17 8.83 38.91
N TYR A 117 29.98 8.74 38.33
CA TYR A 117 29.10 7.58 38.47
C TYR A 117 29.10 6.64 37.26
N SER A 118 29.78 6.99 36.16
CA SER A 118 29.99 6.08 35.03
C SER A 118 30.66 4.77 35.45
N SER A 119 31.59 4.82 36.42
CA SER A 119 32.25 3.64 36.99
C SER A 119 31.32 2.75 37.84
N SER A 120 30.10 3.21 38.14
CA SER A 120 29.12 2.46 38.92
C SER A 120 28.10 1.71 38.03
N ALA A 121 28.12 1.93 36.72
CA ALA A 121 27.27 1.25 35.74
C ALA A 121 27.77 -0.18 35.49
N LYS A 122 26.90 -1.16 35.71
CA LYS A 122 27.25 -2.59 35.61
C LYS A 122 26.98 -3.19 34.24
N THR A 123 26.07 -2.60 33.48
CA THR A 123 25.68 -3.06 32.15
C THR A 123 26.38 -2.27 31.04
N GLU A 124 26.55 -2.92 29.88
CA GLU A 124 27.08 -2.26 28.68
C GLU A 124 26.18 -1.10 28.22
N TYR A 125 24.85 -1.29 28.32
CA TYR A 125 23.85 -0.27 28.03
C TYR A 125 24.05 1.00 28.88
N ALA A 126 24.12 0.86 30.20
CA ALA A 126 24.28 1.99 31.11
C ALA A 126 25.60 2.73 30.86
N ASN A 127 26.67 1.99 30.58
CA ASN A 127 27.98 2.57 30.23
C ASN A 127 27.91 3.39 28.94
N LEU A 128 27.38 2.83 27.86
CA LEU A 128 27.25 3.51 26.57
C LEU A 128 26.31 4.73 26.66
N PHE A 129 25.21 4.60 27.40
CA PHE A 129 24.27 5.70 27.63
C PHE A 129 24.95 6.87 28.37
N ILE A 130 25.68 6.62 29.46
CA ILE A 130 26.37 7.70 30.18
C ILE A 130 27.44 8.37 29.31
N GLN A 131 28.17 7.59 28.50
CA GLN A 131 29.14 8.15 27.55
C GLN A 131 28.48 9.03 26.48
N SER A 132 27.30 8.67 26.00
CA SER A 132 26.57 9.51 25.03
C SER A 132 26.10 10.83 25.65
N GLN A 133 25.61 10.80 26.89
CA GLN A 133 25.23 12.01 27.63
C GLN A 133 26.44 12.92 27.91
N LEU A 134 27.59 12.34 28.27
CA LEU A 134 28.82 13.09 28.44
C LEU A 134 29.27 13.76 27.14
N LYS A 135 29.20 13.04 26.01
CA LYS A 135 29.52 13.58 24.69
C LYS A 135 28.61 14.77 24.34
N LEU A 136 27.30 14.63 24.56
CA LEU A 136 26.31 15.71 24.35
C LEU A 136 26.63 16.96 25.16
N LEU A 137 27.01 16.80 26.42
CA LEU A 137 27.38 17.92 27.28
C LEU A 137 28.73 18.54 26.92
N THR A 138 29.60 17.87 26.17
CA THR A 138 30.94 18.40 25.83
C THR A 138 31.06 18.99 24.43
N ASP A 139 30.13 18.68 23.51
CA ASP A 139 30.13 19.19 22.14
C ASP A 139 29.20 20.41 21.99
N SER A 140 29.80 21.58 21.76
CA SER A 140 29.11 22.89 21.74
C SER A 140 28.11 23.06 20.59
N VAL A 141 28.17 22.22 19.54
CA VAL A 141 27.28 22.29 18.37
C VAL A 141 25.90 21.64 18.62
N LEU A 142 25.81 20.68 19.55
CA LEU A 142 24.60 19.88 19.80
C LEU A 142 23.56 20.58 20.69
N VAL A 143 24.03 21.45 21.59
CA VAL A 143 23.23 22.01 22.69
C VAL A 143 22.26 23.12 22.24
N HIS A 144 22.56 23.87 21.18
CA HIS A 144 21.76 25.03 20.75
C HIS A 144 20.58 24.70 19.81
N ARG A 145 20.49 23.48 19.26
CA ARG A 145 19.60 23.17 18.12
C ARG A 145 18.24 22.54 18.49
N GLN A 146 18.01 22.13 19.74
CA GLN A 146 16.82 21.31 20.11
C GLN A 146 15.73 22.00 20.95
N ASN A 147 15.86 23.27 21.32
CA ASN A 147 14.95 23.89 22.30
C ASN A 147 13.72 24.65 21.76
N THR A 148 13.38 24.59 20.46
CA THR A 148 12.23 25.35 19.92
C THR A 148 11.33 24.64 18.90
N SER A 149 11.43 23.32 18.65
CA SER A 149 10.47 22.61 17.79
C SER A 149 10.46 21.09 17.99
N LEU A 150 9.30 20.45 17.72
CA LEU A 150 9.15 18.99 17.59
C LEU A 150 10.25 18.39 16.67
N PRO A 151 10.72 17.15 16.93
CA PRO A 151 11.95 16.63 16.32
C PRO A 151 11.87 16.53 14.79
N LYS A 152 12.73 17.29 14.09
CA LYS A 152 13.17 17.02 12.72
C LYS A 152 14.49 16.21 12.73
N LEU A 153 14.65 15.33 11.75
CA LEU A 153 15.88 14.56 11.49
C LEU A 153 17.09 15.49 11.24
N PRO A 154 18.32 15.11 11.66
CA PRO A 154 19.48 16.00 11.62
C PRO A 154 19.96 16.29 10.19
N GLU A 155 20.13 17.57 9.84
CA GLU A 155 20.96 18.01 8.72
C GLU A 155 22.45 17.88 9.07
N ILE A 156 23.19 17.20 8.19
CA ILE A 156 24.66 17.17 8.15
C ILE A 156 25.10 18.11 7.01
N ARG A 157 25.94 19.09 7.31
CA ARG A 157 26.55 19.95 6.27
C ARG A 157 27.74 19.24 5.62
N PRO A 158 27.96 19.47 4.31
CA PRO A 158 28.72 18.58 3.44
C PRO A 158 30.24 18.71 3.65
N THR A 159 30.92 17.57 3.76
CA THR A 159 32.21 17.44 3.07
C THR A 159 31.89 17.34 1.58
N LYS A 160 32.60 18.13 0.77
CA LYS A 160 32.32 18.39 -0.65
C LYS A 160 32.41 17.10 -1.49
N LYS A 161 31.37 16.26 -1.43
CA LYS A 161 31.01 15.26 -2.44
C LYS A 161 29.97 15.90 -3.34
N ILE A 162 30.16 15.76 -4.65
CA ILE A 162 29.25 16.24 -5.68
C ILE A 162 27.83 15.77 -5.30
N ALA A 163 26.90 16.70 -5.09
CA ALA A 163 25.58 16.37 -4.56
C ALA A 163 24.85 15.46 -5.55
N SER A 164 24.69 14.18 -5.18
CA SER A 164 23.84 13.25 -5.91
C SER A 164 22.39 13.55 -5.54
N ASN A 165 21.48 13.61 -6.52
CA ASN A 165 20.05 13.73 -6.22
C ASN A 165 19.52 12.50 -5.46
N ASP A 166 18.31 12.61 -4.92
CA ASP A 166 17.66 11.56 -4.12
C ASP A 166 17.58 10.21 -4.82
N VAL A 167 17.38 10.19 -6.15
CA VAL A 167 17.32 8.95 -6.94
C VAL A 167 18.67 8.25 -6.96
N GLN A 168 19.75 9.00 -7.19
CA GLN A 168 21.09 8.44 -7.17
C GLN A 168 21.53 8.02 -5.77
N GLN A 169 21.16 8.79 -4.74
CA GLN A 169 21.38 8.38 -3.35
C GLN A 169 20.70 7.03 -3.07
N LEU A 170 19.45 6.87 -3.52
CA LEU A 170 18.70 5.63 -3.30
C LEU A 170 19.27 4.44 -4.07
N LEU A 171 19.70 4.61 -5.32
CA LEU A 171 20.41 3.56 -6.08
C LEU A 171 21.68 3.09 -5.34
N ASN A 172 22.44 4.03 -4.77
CA ASN A 172 23.61 3.68 -3.96
C ASN A 172 23.23 2.90 -2.69
N LEU A 173 22.17 3.33 -1.97
CA LEU A 173 21.69 2.64 -0.77
C LEU A 173 21.20 1.21 -1.07
N GLU A 174 20.58 0.99 -2.24
CA GLU A 174 20.20 -0.35 -2.70
C GLU A 174 21.41 -1.27 -2.91
N ASP A 175 22.47 -0.74 -3.51
CA ASP A 175 23.70 -1.50 -3.73
C ASP A 175 24.48 -1.73 -2.43
N GLU A 176 24.42 -0.78 -1.48
CA GLU A 176 25.01 -0.92 -0.15
C GLU A 176 24.28 -1.97 0.68
N ILE A 177 22.94 -1.96 0.72
CA ILE A 177 22.18 -2.93 1.54
C ILE A 177 22.34 -4.36 1.02
N ALA A 178 22.46 -4.52 -0.31
CA ALA A 178 22.71 -5.83 -0.93
C ALA A 178 24.08 -6.42 -0.53
N LYS A 179 25.04 -5.56 -0.13
CA LYS A 179 26.40 -5.95 0.33
C LYS A 179 26.53 -5.95 1.85
N ALA A 180 25.54 -5.45 2.58
CA ALA A 180 25.61 -5.28 4.03
C ALA A 180 25.57 -6.65 4.75
N VAL A 181 26.62 -6.94 5.51
CA VAL A 181 26.80 -8.24 6.18
C VAL A 181 26.34 -8.25 7.63
N ASN A 182 26.22 -7.07 8.26
CA ASN A 182 25.87 -6.98 9.68
C ASN A 182 24.61 -6.14 9.93
N PRO A 183 23.91 -6.37 11.07
CA PRO A 183 22.69 -5.64 11.41
C PRO A 183 22.86 -4.12 11.48
N LEU A 184 23.97 -3.63 12.03
CA LEU A 184 24.16 -2.18 12.22
C LEU A 184 24.23 -1.44 10.88
N GLN A 185 24.98 -1.97 9.91
CA GLN A 185 25.03 -1.43 8.55
C GLN A 185 23.64 -1.39 7.91
N LYS A 186 22.88 -2.48 8.01
CA LYS A 186 21.50 -2.53 7.48
C LYS A 186 20.61 -1.46 8.13
N LYS A 187 20.74 -1.25 9.45
CA LYS A 187 19.98 -0.22 10.18
C LYS A 187 20.34 1.19 9.75
N ASP A 188 21.63 1.48 9.55
CA ASP A 188 22.10 2.78 9.09
C ASP A 188 21.62 3.07 7.66
N ILE A 189 21.67 2.08 6.77
CA ILE A 189 21.18 2.20 5.39
C ILE A 189 19.66 2.42 5.37
N LEU A 190 18.89 1.67 6.17
CA LEU A 190 17.45 1.88 6.30
C LEU A 190 17.12 3.26 6.89
N TRP A 191 17.93 3.76 7.83
CA TRP A 191 17.79 5.11 8.35
C TRP A 191 17.99 6.17 7.27
N GLU A 192 19.05 6.07 6.46
CA GLU A 192 19.25 6.99 5.32
C GLU A 192 18.13 6.87 4.28
N THR A 193 17.66 5.65 4.00
CA THR A 193 16.49 5.40 3.13
C THR A 193 15.24 6.13 3.63
N SER A 194 15.01 6.16 4.94
CA SER A 194 13.84 6.81 5.54
C SER A 194 13.79 8.33 5.36
N LYS A 195 14.92 8.96 5.01
CA LYS A 195 15.02 10.41 4.75
C LYS A 195 14.58 10.77 3.34
N ILE A 196 14.57 9.80 2.42
CA ILE A 196 14.18 10.01 1.02
C ILE A 196 12.71 9.65 0.88
N PRO A 197 11.81 10.60 0.62
CA PRO A 197 10.40 10.29 0.43
C PRO A 197 10.16 9.59 -0.89
N GLY A 198 9.07 8.82 -0.98
CA GLY A 198 8.57 8.29 -2.24
C GLY A 198 8.50 6.76 -2.30
N PHE A 199 7.95 6.28 -3.42
CA PHE A 199 7.63 4.88 -3.62
C PHE A 199 8.87 3.99 -3.62
N SER A 200 9.96 4.39 -4.27
CA SER A 200 11.18 3.58 -4.33
C SER A 200 11.82 3.36 -2.95
N SER A 201 11.83 4.38 -2.08
CA SER A 201 12.31 4.23 -0.69
C SER A 201 11.43 3.28 0.13
N PHE A 202 10.11 3.35 -0.10
CA PHE A 202 9.16 2.42 0.50
C PHE A 202 9.48 0.99 0.07
N ILE A 203 9.72 0.75 -1.22
CA ILE A 203 10.09 -0.57 -1.75
C ILE A 203 11.42 -1.07 -1.20
N LEU A 204 12.43 -0.20 -1.10
CA LEU A 204 13.71 -0.59 -0.51
C LEU A 204 13.54 -1.04 0.94
N ALA A 205 12.84 -0.26 1.75
CA ALA A 205 12.59 -0.60 3.14
C ALA A 205 11.69 -1.85 3.29
N SER A 206 10.71 -2.06 2.41
CA SER A 206 9.79 -3.20 2.51
C SER A 206 10.48 -4.54 2.29
N LYS A 207 11.54 -4.59 1.48
CA LYS A 207 12.38 -5.79 1.30
C LYS A 207 13.00 -6.30 2.62
N SER A 208 13.22 -5.40 3.58
CA SER A 208 13.79 -5.73 4.88
C SER A 208 12.77 -6.15 5.93
N LEU A 209 11.46 -6.23 5.60
CA LEU A 209 10.42 -6.67 6.56
C LEU A 209 10.56 -8.14 6.97
N LYS A 210 11.21 -8.95 6.13
CA LYS A 210 11.47 -10.38 6.40
C LYS A 210 12.84 -10.63 7.07
N ASP A 211 13.66 -9.60 7.25
CA ASP A 211 14.98 -9.72 7.88
C ASP A 211 14.85 -9.53 9.40
N PRO A 212 15.03 -10.57 10.23
CA PRO A 212 14.78 -10.51 11.67
C PRO A 212 15.63 -9.46 12.41
N ASP A 213 16.79 -9.10 11.86
CA ASP A 213 17.70 -8.13 12.50
C ASP A 213 17.22 -6.69 12.39
N VAL A 214 16.38 -6.40 11.39
CA VAL A 214 15.93 -5.05 11.02
C VAL A 214 14.43 -4.92 10.75
N ALA A 215 13.66 -6.00 10.82
CA ALA A 215 12.23 -6.06 10.49
C ALA A 215 11.40 -5.00 11.22
N SER A 216 11.61 -4.82 12.52
CA SER A 216 10.89 -3.80 13.30
C SER A 216 11.20 -2.37 12.84
N GLN A 217 12.45 -2.09 12.46
CA GLN A 217 12.84 -0.77 11.96
C GLN A 217 12.27 -0.53 10.55
N ALA A 218 12.36 -1.53 9.68
CA ALA A 218 11.74 -1.51 8.35
C ALA A 218 10.24 -1.26 8.45
N ALA A 219 9.54 -1.94 9.37
CA ALA A 219 8.11 -1.77 9.62
C ALA A 219 7.73 -0.34 10.01
N LEU A 220 8.51 0.30 10.88
CA LEU A 220 8.31 1.71 11.25
C LEU A 220 8.53 2.64 10.05
N ILE A 221 9.54 2.37 9.22
CA ILE A 221 9.87 3.20 8.05
C ILE A 221 8.76 3.11 7.00
N VAL A 222 8.35 1.90 6.60
CA VAL A 222 7.31 1.73 5.57
C VAL A 222 5.98 2.31 6.02
N ALA A 223 5.61 2.13 7.30
CA ALA A 223 4.39 2.72 7.86
C ALA A 223 4.41 4.25 7.81
N ARG A 224 5.54 4.87 8.20
CA ARG A 224 5.69 6.34 8.17
C ARG A 224 5.72 6.89 6.74
N LEU A 225 6.39 6.21 5.81
CA LEU A 225 6.41 6.61 4.40
C LEU A 225 5.00 6.58 3.80
N ALA A 226 4.24 5.49 3.99
CA ALA A 226 2.87 5.38 3.48
C ALA A 226 1.92 6.41 4.12
N LEU A 227 2.01 6.62 5.43
CA LEU A 227 1.15 7.60 6.13
C LEU A 227 1.45 9.07 5.77
N ASN A 228 2.62 9.36 5.20
CA ASN A 228 3.02 10.71 4.79
C ASN A 228 2.90 10.96 3.27
N GLY A 229 2.61 9.93 2.47
CA GLY A 229 2.64 10.02 1.00
C GLY A 229 1.36 9.52 0.35
N ASP A 230 0.56 10.44 -0.20
CA ASP A 230 -0.73 10.13 -0.86
C ASP A 230 -0.61 9.21 -2.09
N ASN A 231 0.60 9.09 -2.66
CA ASN A 231 0.89 8.28 -3.85
C ASN A 231 1.48 6.89 -3.54
N ILE A 232 1.75 6.58 -2.28
CA ILE A 232 2.24 5.26 -1.83
C ILE A 232 1.00 4.44 -1.45
N LYS A 233 0.40 3.80 -2.47
CA LYS A 233 -0.85 3.06 -2.34
C LYS A 233 -0.94 1.85 -3.27
N GLY A 234 -2.00 1.06 -3.06
CA GLY A 234 -2.40 -0.12 -3.84
C GLY A 234 -1.67 -1.42 -3.44
N PRO A 235 -1.68 -2.46 -4.30
CA PRO A 235 -1.48 -3.84 -3.83
C PRO A 235 -0.14 -4.11 -3.15
N VAL A 236 0.97 -3.69 -3.78
CA VAL A 236 2.33 -3.90 -3.22
C VAL A 236 2.52 -3.13 -1.92
N VAL A 237 1.95 -1.94 -1.81
CA VAL A 237 2.00 -1.14 -0.58
C VAL A 237 1.18 -1.81 0.50
N ARG A 238 -0.03 -2.27 0.18
CA ARG A 238 -0.92 -2.99 1.11
C ARG A 238 -0.23 -4.21 1.70
N GLU A 239 0.30 -5.09 0.86
CA GLU A 239 1.00 -6.30 1.30
C GLU A 239 2.15 -5.97 2.26
N ALA A 240 2.96 -4.97 1.92
CA ALA A 240 4.06 -4.53 2.78
C ALA A 240 3.57 -3.93 4.11
N LEU A 241 2.48 -3.15 4.11
CA LEU A 241 1.91 -2.56 5.31
C LEU A 241 1.22 -3.60 6.21
N GLU A 242 0.54 -4.58 5.64
CA GLU A 242 -0.05 -5.72 6.37
C GLU A 242 1.04 -6.59 6.99
N THR A 243 2.15 -6.81 6.27
CA THR A 243 3.35 -7.48 6.80
C THR A 243 4.01 -6.66 7.92
N ALA A 244 4.05 -5.33 7.78
CA ALA A 244 4.65 -4.43 8.76
C ALA A 244 3.82 -4.34 10.05
N LEU A 245 2.49 -4.40 9.96
CA LEU A 245 1.57 -4.17 11.08
C LEU A 245 1.90 -5.00 12.34
N PRO A 246 2.09 -6.33 12.30
CA PRO A 246 2.45 -7.14 13.47
C PRO A 246 3.89 -6.93 13.97
N LEU A 247 4.74 -6.29 13.16
CA LEU A 247 6.15 -6.03 13.48
C LEU A 247 6.34 -4.70 14.23
N ILE A 248 5.35 -3.80 14.20
CA ILE A 248 5.39 -2.52 14.90
C ILE A 248 5.18 -2.76 16.40
N LYS A 249 6.23 -2.52 17.20
CA LYS A 249 6.26 -2.72 18.65
C LYS A 249 6.84 -1.49 19.35
N GLY A 250 6.67 -1.40 20.67
CA GLY A 250 7.18 -0.30 21.49
C GLY A 250 6.17 0.85 21.66
N GLU A 251 6.63 1.95 22.23
CA GLU A 251 5.78 3.08 22.67
C GLU A 251 4.97 3.71 21.52
N ASP A 252 5.54 3.76 20.32
CA ASP A 252 4.89 4.29 19.12
C ASP A 252 3.75 3.38 18.59
N SER A 253 3.69 2.11 19.00
CA SER A 253 2.79 1.12 18.41
C SER A 253 1.31 1.46 18.62
N ALA A 254 0.92 1.94 19.81
CA ALA A 254 -0.48 2.20 20.13
C ALA A 254 -1.13 3.24 19.19
N ILE A 255 -0.36 4.25 18.76
CA ILE A 255 -0.83 5.29 17.84
C ILE A 255 -0.62 4.86 16.40
N LEU A 256 0.57 4.35 16.07
CA LEU A 256 0.95 4.05 14.70
C LEU A 256 0.15 2.87 14.13
N VAL A 257 -0.09 1.81 14.92
CA VAL A 257 -0.90 0.64 14.51
C VAL A 257 -2.32 1.08 14.20
N ASN A 258 -2.94 1.89 15.05
CA ASN A 258 -4.31 2.37 14.82
C ASN A 258 -4.39 3.24 13.55
N ARG A 259 -3.46 4.19 13.37
CA ARG A 259 -3.40 5.02 12.15
C ARG A 259 -3.18 4.17 10.90
N LEU A 260 -2.30 3.17 10.98
CA LEU A 260 -2.00 2.29 9.86
C LEU A 260 -3.18 1.39 9.50
N GLN A 261 -3.91 0.85 10.48
CA GLN A 261 -5.15 0.11 10.27
C GLN A 261 -6.20 0.97 9.56
N GLN A 262 -6.41 2.20 10.03
CA GLN A 262 -7.34 3.13 9.38
C GLN A 262 -6.89 3.49 7.97
N HIS A 263 -5.58 3.66 7.74
CA HIS A 263 -5.03 3.93 6.42
C HIS A 263 -5.26 2.73 5.48
N LEU A 264 -4.99 1.50 5.92
CA LEU A 264 -5.26 0.27 5.16
C LEU A 264 -6.73 0.13 4.77
N VAL A 265 -7.67 0.50 5.65
CA VAL A 265 -9.11 0.50 5.35
C VAL A 265 -9.46 1.54 4.28
N LYS A 266 -8.84 2.72 4.31
CA LYS A 266 -9.14 3.82 3.38
C LYS A 266 -8.39 3.73 2.05
N MET A 267 -7.27 3.03 2.02
CA MET A 267 -6.40 2.96 0.84
C MET A 267 -7.11 2.22 -0.30
N PRO A 268 -7.17 2.79 -1.52
CA PRO A 268 -7.77 2.10 -2.66
C PRO A 268 -7.00 0.80 -2.97
N TYR A 269 -7.72 -0.19 -3.48
CA TYR A 269 -7.11 -1.46 -3.89
C TYR A 269 -6.38 -1.38 -5.23
N ASP A 270 -6.65 -0.35 -6.03
CA ASP A 270 -6.10 -0.18 -7.36
C ASP A 270 -5.36 1.15 -7.55
N TYR A 271 -4.92 1.38 -8.78
CA TYR A 271 -4.02 2.47 -9.16
C TYR A 271 -2.84 2.60 -8.17
N GLY A 272 -2.33 1.45 -7.73
CA GLY A 272 -1.03 1.34 -7.10
C GLY A 272 -0.05 0.68 -8.03
N PHE A 273 1.20 0.68 -7.62
CA PHE A 273 2.22 -0.07 -8.32
C PHE A 273 2.04 -1.56 -8.09
N VAL A 274 2.12 -2.34 -9.16
CA VAL A 274 2.27 -3.79 -9.16
C VAL A 274 3.69 -4.13 -9.56
N ASN A 275 4.22 -5.21 -9.00
CA ASN A 275 5.54 -5.71 -9.38
C ASN A 275 5.41 -6.56 -10.65
N LEU A 276 6.03 -6.12 -11.75
CA LEU A 276 6.06 -6.88 -12.99
C LEU A 276 7.04 -8.05 -12.94
N PHE A 277 8.06 -8.01 -12.08
CA PHE A 277 9.04 -9.08 -11.97
C PHE A 277 9.21 -9.54 -10.52
N ASN A 278 8.77 -10.76 -10.23
CA ASN A 278 8.75 -11.31 -8.88
C ASN A 278 10.13 -11.63 -8.28
N GLY A 279 11.22 -11.52 -9.06
CA GLY A 279 12.58 -11.80 -8.60
C GLY A 279 13.01 -13.26 -8.77
N GLU A 280 12.09 -14.16 -9.12
CA GLU A 280 12.31 -15.61 -9.09
C GLU A 280 12.13 -16.28 -10.45
N ASN A 281 11.15 -15.83 -11.25
CA ASN A 281 10.80 -16.46 -12.52
C ASN A 281 10.11 -15.46 -13.47
N LEU A 282 9.78 -15.93 -14.68
CA LEU A 282 9.16 -15.12 -15.74
C LEU A 282 7.62 -15.09 -15.68
N ASN A 283 7.00 -15.42 -14.53
CA ASN A 283 5.55 -15.28 -14.41
C ASN A 283 5.13 -13.82 -14.68
N GLY A 284 4.11 -13.64 -15.50
CA GLY A 284 3.69 -12.31 -15.98
C GLY A 284 4.41 -11.84 -17.26
N TRP A 285 5.35 -12.63 -17.77
CA TRP A 285 6.06 -12.38 -19.02
C TRP A 285 5.87 -13.50 -20.04
N LYS A 286 6.03 -13.18 -21.31
CA LYS A 286 6.03 -14.11 -22.45
C LYS A 286 6.91 -13.59 -23.58
N ALA A 287 7.20 -14.43 -24.56
CA ALA A 287 7.92 -14.05 -25.76
C ALA A 287 7.06 -13.15 -26.67
N LEU A 288 7.70 -12.21 -27.37
CA LEU A 288 7.04 -11.38 -28.37
C LEU A 288 6.56 -12.20 -29.58
N VAL A 289 5.30 -12.03 -29.97
CA VAL A 289 4.72 -12.57 -31.22
C VAL A 289 4.36 -11.44 -32.18
N GLY A 290 5.19 -11.19 -33.18
CA GLY A 290 4.93 -10.16 -34.19
C GLY A 290 4.85 -8.74 -33.61
N ASN A 291 4.22 -7.82 -34.34
CA ASN A 291 3.87 -6.47 -33.85
C ASN A 291 2.37 -6.35 -33.54
N PRO A 292 1.91 -5.28 -32.87
CA PRO A 292 0.50 -5.13 -32.49
C PRO A 292 -0.49 -5.24 -33.67
N ILE A 293 -0.14 -4.73 -34.86
CA ILE A 293 -0.99 -4.79 -36.07
C ILE A 293 -1.13 -6.24 -36.57
N THR A 294 -0.06 -7.04 -36.48
CA THR A 294 -0.12 -8.45 -36.86
C THR A 294 -0.90 -9.28 -35.84
N ARG A 295 -0.71 -9.02 -34.53
CA ARG A 295 -1.44 -9.72 -33.45
C ARG A 295 -2.94 -9.45 -33.53
N SER A 296 -3.36 -8.22 -33.83
CA SER A 296 -4.78 -7.86 -33.90
C SER A 296 -5.55 -8.57 -35.01
N LYS A 297 -4.85 -9.16 -36.00
CA LYS A 297 -5.44 -9.95 -37.08
C LYS A 297 -5.53 -11.45 -36.77
N MET A 298 -4.97 -11.90 -35.66
CA MET A 298 -5.01 -13.30 -35.24
C MET A 298 -6.28 -13.61 -34.46
N THR A 299 -6.86 -14.78 -34.69
CA THR A 299 -7.85 -15.35 -33.76
C THR A 299 -7.17 -15.71 -32.43
N ALA A 300 -7.95 -15.81 -31.34
CA ALA A 300 -7.42 -16.17 -30.03
C ALA A 300 -6.64 -17.50 -30.04
N ALA A 301 -7.12 -18.51 -30.78
CA ALA A 301 -6.44 -19.81 -30.90
C ALA A 301 -5.13 -19.71 -31.69
N GLN A 302 -5.09 -18.91 -32.76
CA GLN A 302 -3.86 -18.68 -33.52
C GLN A 302 -2.82 -17.92 -32.70
N LEU A 303 -3.25 -16.89 -31.96
CA LEU A 303 -2.36 -16.13 -31.09
C LEU A 303 -1.79 -17.02 -30.00
N GLN A 304 -2.61 -17.82 -29.33
CA GLN A 304 -2.16 -18.75 -28.30
C GLN A 304 -1.11 -19.73 -28.85
N ALA A 305 -1.38 -20.36 -30.00
CA ALA A 305 -0.43 -21.30 -30.62
C ALA A 305 0.90 -20.62 -31.02
N ALA A 306 0.84 -19.37 -31.48
CA ALA A 306 2.03 -18.59 -31.81
C ALA A 306 2.83 -18.21 -30.55
N GLU A 307 2.14 -17.85 -29.46
CA GLU A 307 2.75 -17.56 -28.15
C GLU A 307 3.42 -18.80 -27.56
N ASP A 308 2.76 -19.96 -27.61
CA ASP A 308 3.34 -21.23 -27.15
C ASP A 308 4.62 -21.57 -27.93
N SER A 309 4.58 -21.41 -29.27
CA SER A 309 5.75 -21.63 -30.12
C SER A 309 6.88 -20.64 -29.85
N ALA A 310 6.56 -19.36 -29.64
CA ALA A 310 7.55 -18.33 -29.34
C ALA A 310 8.21 -18.58 -27.98
N ASN A 311 7.41 -18.86 -26.94
CA ASN A 311 7.91 -19.17 -25.60
C ASN A 311 8.86 -20.37 -25.59
N GLU A 312 8.57 -21.41 -26.37
CA GLU A 312 9.46 -22.58 -26.49
C GLU A 312 10.80 -22.21 -27.15
N LYS A 313 10.77 -21.39 -28.21
CA LYS A 313 11.97 -20.98 -28.95
C LYS A 313 12.89 -20.05 -28.17
N THR A 314 12.34 -19.23 -27.28
CA THR A 314 13.09 -18.21 -26.53
C THR A 314 13.50 -18.70 -25.13
N LYS A 315 13.43 -20.00 -24.86
CA LYS A 315 13.91 -20.57 -23.60
C LYS A 315 15.39 -20.28 -23.41
N GLY A 316 15.72 -19.52 -22.38
CA GLY A 316 17.10 -19.15 -22.05
C GLY A 316 17.56 -17.81 -22.61
N ASP A 317 16.78 -17.16 -23.47
CA ASP A 317 17.03 -15.78 -23.92
C ASP A 317 16.95 -14.80 -22.74
N TRP A 318 16.05 -15.09 -21.80
CA TRP A 318 15.82 -14.34 -20.58
C TRP A 318 15.90 -15.26 -19.36
N ILE A 319 16.60 -14.82 -18.33
CA ILE A 319 16.80 -15.57 -17.09
C ILE A 319 16.40 -14.73 -15.88
N ALA A 320 15.76 -15.38 -14.91
CA ALA A 320 15.55 -14.83 -13.57
C ALA A 320 16.65 -15.40 -12.65
N LYS A 321 17.50 -14.54 -12.10
CA LYS A 321 18.61 -14.95 -11.26
C LYS A 321 18.96 -13.89 -10.23
N ASP A 322 19.10 -14.29 -8.97
CA ASP A 322 19.50 -13.43 -7.86
C ASP A 322 18.63 -12.16 -7.71
N GLY A 323 17.32 -12.28 -7.97
CA GLY A 323 16.40 -11.15 -7.94
C GLY A 323 16.48 -10.21 -9.16
N LEU A 324 17.20 -10.60 -10.21
CA LEU A 324 17.37 -9.86 -11.46
C LEU A 324 16.70 -10.57 -12.64
N LEU A 325 16.13 -9.79 -13.54
CA LEU A 325 15.67 -10.25 -14.85
C LEU A 325 16.74 -9.89 -15.88
N ILE A 326 17.36 -10.88 -16.51
CA ILE A 326 18.54 -10.69 -17.35
C ILE A 326 18.24 -11.19 -18.77
N PHE A 327 18.45 -10.32 -19.76
CA PHE A 327 18.57 -10.72 -21.15
C PHE A 327 19.99 -11.22 -21.42
N THR A 328 20.15 -12.40 -22.03
CA THR A 328 21.46 -13.05 -22.19
C THR A 328 22.29 -12.56 -23.39
N GLY A 329 21.81 -11.54 -24.09
CA GLY A 329 22.47 -10.96 -25.27
C GLY A 329 22.11 -11.63 -26.59
N HIS A 330 21.31 -12.69 -26.59
CA HIS A 330 20.83 -13.38 -27.78
C HIS A 330 19.38 -13.79 -27.58
N GLY A 331 18.58 -13.72 -28.65
CA GLY A 331 17.17 -14.09 -28.58
C GLY A 331 16.21 -13.00 -29.04
N ASN A 332 14.99 -13.08 -28.52
CA ASN A 332 13.89 -12.17 -28.87
C ASN A 332 13.41 -11.35 -27.66
N ASN A 333 12.61 -10.32 -27.93
CA ASN A 333 12.07 -9.41 -26.92
C ASN A 333 11.15 -10.15 -25.94
N LEU A 334 11.12 -9.68 -24.70
CA LEU A 334 10.25 -10.19 -23.63
C LEU A 334 9.13 -9.19 -23.37
N VAL A 335 7.89 -9.66 -23.30
CA VAL A 335 6.71 -8.80 -23.18
C VAL A 335 5.84 -9.20 -22.00
N THR A 336 5.13 -8.23 -21.42
CA THR A 336 4.15 -8.52 -20.36
C THR A 336 3.00 -9.36 -20.92
N THR A 337 2.47 -10.29 -20.13
CA THR A 337 1.25 -11.04 -20.50
C THR A 337 0.03 -10.12 -20.52
N LYS A 338 -0.03 -9.18 -19.58
CA LYS A 338 -1.05 -8.13 -19.48
C LYS A 338 -0.75 -6.97 -20.43
N GLN A 339 -1.81 -6.42 -21.02
CA GLN A 339 -1.76 -5.18 -21.80
C GLN A 339 -2.06 -3.97 -20.91
N TYR A 340 -1.33 -2.88 -21.12
CA TYR A 340 -1.40 -1.66 -20.34
C TYR A 340 -1.80 -0.46 -21.20
N GLY A 341 -2.62 0.42 -20.62
CA GLY A 341 -2.99 1.71 -21.20
C GLY A 341 -2.12 2.82 -20.63
N ASP A 342 -2.74 3.82 -20.02
CA ASP A 342 -2.04 4.90 -19.31
C ASP A 342 -1.33 4.32 -18.08
N ILE A 343 -0.03 4.59 -17.95
CA ILE A 343 0.81 4.02 -16.91
C ILE A 343 1.78 5.03 -16.31
N GLU A 344 2.22 4.69 -15.11
CA GLU A 344 3.44 5.17 -14.50
C GLU A 344 4.30 3.96 -14.15
N MET A 345 5.59 4.02 -14.45
CA MET A 345 6.50 2.89 -14.35
C MET A 345 7.82 3.32 -13.71
N TYR A 346 8.29 2.54 -12.74
CA TYR A 346 9.67 2.54 -12.27
C TYR A 346 10.37 1.29 -12.79
N VAL A 347 11.61 1.44 -13.23
CA VAL A 347 12.43 0.31 -13.65
C VAL A 347 13.90 0.68 -13.50
N ASP A 348 14.63 -0.22 -12.87
CA ASP A 348 16.07 -0.14 -12.81
C ASP A 348 16.68 -1.03 -13.87
N TRP A 349 17.70 -0.53 -14.54
CA TRP A 349 18.41 -1.25 -15.58
C TRP A 349 19.92 -1.05 -15.47
N LYS A 350 20.66 -2.04 -15.95
CA LYS A 350 22.12 -2.02 -16.03
C LYS A 350 22.54 -2.74 -17.31
N ILE A 351 23.50 -2.15 -18.02
CA ILE A 351 24.04 -2.65 -19.28
C ILE A 351 25.54 -2.91 -19.18
N GLU A 352 26.01 -3.81 -20.04
CA GLU A 352 27.42 -4.06 -20.32
C GLU A 352 27.96 -3.13 -21.42
N PRO A 353 29.29 -3.06 -21.64
CA PRO A 353 29.87 -2.26 -22.72
C PRO A 353 29.26 -2.58 -24.07
N LYS A 354 29.04 -1.54 -24.87
CA LYS A 354 28.32 -1.58 -26.14
C LYS A 354 26.81 -1.87 -26.03
N GLY A 355 26.25 -1.79 -24.83
CA GLY A 355 24.83 -2.02 -24.56
C GLY A 355 23.89 -1.26 -25.51
N ASP A 356 22.86 -1.97 -25.98
CA ASP A 356 21.69 -1.43 -26.69
C ASP A 356 20.44 -2.11 -26.13
N ALA A 357 19.47 -1.34 -25.70
CA ALA A 357 18.19 -1.88 -25.26
C ALA A 357 17.12 -0.79 -25.32
N GLY A 358 15.93 -1.13 -24.87
CA GLY A 358 14.85 -0.17 -24.74
C GLY A 358 13.62 -0.80 -24.14
N ILE A 359 12.71 0.06 -23.72
CA ILE A 359 11.41 -0.32 -23.18
C ILE A 359 10.34 0.22 -24.11
N TYR A 360 9.72 -0.67 -24.88
CA TYR A 360 8.60 -0.34 -25.75
C TYR A 360 7.34 -0.12 -24.93
N LEU A 361 6.72 1.04 -25.13
CA LEU A 361 5.47 1.40 -24.49
C LEU A 361 4.31 1.05 -25.42
N ARG A 362 3.38 0.20 -24.97
CA ARG A 362 2.26 -0.30 -25.79
C ARG A 362 2.71 -0.88 -27.14
N GLY A 363 3.88 -1.55 -27.15
CA GLY A 363 4.49 -2.12 -28.35
C GLY A 363 4.92 -1.10 -29.41
N THR A 364 5.04 0.20 -29.10
CA THR A 364 5.45 1.23 -30.09
C THR A 364 5.81 2.60 -29.48
N PRO A 365 6.89 3.23 -29.96
CA PRO A 365 8.27 2.77 -29.96
C PRO A 365 8.89 2.81 -28.53
N GLN A 366 10.21 2.69 -28.45
CA GLN A 366 10.94 2.49 -27.20
C GLN A 366 11.41 3.77 -26.51
N VAL A 367 11.37 3.74 -25.18
CA VAL A 367 12.27 4.53 -24.34
C VAL A 367 13.65 3.88 -24.43
N GLN A 368 14.60 4.58 -25.03
CA GLN A 368 15.91 4.03 -25.41
C GLN A 368 16.86 3.84 -24.22
N ILE A 369 17.66 2.78 -24.26
CA ILE A 369 18.79 2.51 -23.35
C ILE A 369 20.06 2.31 -24.18
N TRP A 370 21.14 3.01 -23.86
CA TRP A 370 22.39 2.94 -24.60
C TRP A 370 23.64 3.00 -23.73
N ASP A 371 24.70 2.37 -24.23
CA ASP A 371 26.06 2.82 -23.95
C ASP A 371 26.36 4.10 -24.74
N THR A 372 26.46 5.23 -24.03
CA THR A 372 26.67 6.57 -24.61
C THR A 372 28.01 6.72 -25.34
N SER A 373 28.94 5.77 -25.20
CA SER A 373 30.20 5.75 -25.94
C SER A 373 30.04 5.37 -27.42
N ARG A 374 28.91 4.77 -27.81
CA ARG A 374 28.60 4.31 -29.18
C ARG A 374 28.20 5.45 -30.12
N ARG A 375 29.14 6.35 -30.38
CA ARG A 375 28.92 7.56 -31.19
C ARG A 375 28.56 7.26 -32.65
N GLU A 376 28.95 6.09 -33.15
CA GLU A 376 28.68 5.64 -34.51
C GLU A 376 27.19 5.40 -34.79
N VAL A 377 26.40 5.14 -33.74
CA VAL A 377 24.93 5.01 -33.84
C VAL A 377 24.19 6.19 -33.23
N GLY A 378 24.90 7.26 -32.84
CA GLY A 378 24.30 8.46 -32.27
C GLY A 378 24.01 8.39 -30.75
N ALA A 379 24.53 7.39 -30.04
CA ALA A 379 24.22 7.14 -28.64
C ALA A 379 24.74 8.22 -27.65
N GLN A 380 25.60 9.13 -28.09
CA GLN A 380 26.15 10.20 -27.25
C GLN A 380 25.11 11.18 -26.70
N VAL A 381 23.88 11.13 -27.20
CA VAL A 381 22.78 11.96 -26.72
C VAL A 381 22.21 11.47 -25.38
N GLY A 382 22.50 10.22 -24.97
CA GLY A 382 22.01 9.64 -23.72
C GLY A 382 20.79 8.74 -23.90
N SER A 383 20.41 8.07 -22.81
CA SER A 383 19.20 7.23 -22.73
C SER A 383 17.94 8.04 -22.38
N GLY A 384 16.77 7.41 -22.51
CA GLY A 384 15.48 7.97 -22.10
C GLY A 384 14.69 8.71 -23.19
N GLY A 385 15.28 8.88 -24.38
CA GLY A 385 14.60 9.42 -25.56
C GLY A 385 13.60 8.43 -26.18
N LEU A 386 12.63 8.95 -26.94
CA LEU A 386 11.60 8.18 -27.66
C LEU A 386 12.08 7.84 -29.06
N TYR A 387 13.00 6.88 -29.14
CA TYR A 387 13.65 6.55 -30.39
C TYR A 387 12.64 6.02 -31.41
N ASN A 388 12.81 6.35 -32.70
CA ASN A 388 11.84 6.13 -33.80
C ASN A 388 10.64 7.08 -33.91
N ASN A 389 10.48 8.07 -33.01
CA ASN A 389 9.70 9.27 -33.34
C ASN A 389 10.38 9.99 -34.53
N GLN A 390 9.60 10.34 -35.56
CA GLN A 390 10.09 11.04 -36.76
C GLN A 390 9.62 12.50 -36.82
N LYS A 391 8.37 12.75 -36.43
CA LYS A 391 7.76 14.09 -36.41
C LYS A 391 7.94 14.74 -35.05
N ASN A 392 7.79 13.97 -33.98
CA ASN A 392 7.95 14.44 -32.61
C ASN A 392 9.41 14.27 -32.15
N GLU A 393 9.77 14.94 -31.05
CA GLU A 393 11.13 14.83 -30.50
C GLU A 393 11.46 13.37 -30.16
N SER A 394 12.66 12.93 -30.53
CA SER A 394 13.14 11.57 -30.28
C SER A 394 14.34 11.53 -29.34
N LYS A 395 15.09 12.63 -29.27
CA LYS A 395 16.31 12.71 -28.45
C LYS A 395 15.98 13.15 -27.03
N PRO A 396 16.70 12.65 -26.02
CA PRO A 396 16.54 13.15 -24.66
C PRO A 396 17.04 14.60 -24.55
N LEU A 397 16.50 15.33 -23.57
CA LEU A 397 16.85 16.71 -23.23
C LEU A 397 18.29 16.85 -22.71
N SER A 398 18.81 15.81 -22.06
CA SER A 398 20.16 15.78 -21.50
C SER A 398 20.65 14.36 -21.28
N VAL A 399 21.97 14.15 -21.33
CA VAL A 399 22.61 12.92 -20.88
C VAL A 399 22.52 12.84 -19.35
N ALA A 400 21.87 11.80 -18.83
CA ALA A 400 21.72 11.57 -17.39
C ALA A 400 22.13 10.14 -16.98
N ASP A 401 22.69 9.37 -17.91
CA ASP A 401 23.17 8.01 -17.72
C ASP A 401 24.29 7.92 -16.67
N ASN A 402 24.19 6.91 -15.81
CA ASN A 402 25.31 6.42 -15.02
C ASN A 402 26.28 5.64 -15.91
N LYS A 403 27.47 5.33 -15.39
CA LYS A 403 28.47 4.61 -16.18
C LYS A 403 27.98 3.20 -16.51
N VAL A 404 28.49 2.66 -17.61
CA VAL A 404 28.34 1.23 -17.92
C VAL A 404 28.76 0.39 -16.71
N GLY A 405 27.96 -0.63 -16.37
CA GLY A 405 28.13 -1.44 -15.17
C GLY A 405 27.50 -0.86 -13.89
N GLU A 406 26.96 0.36 -13.91
CA GLU A 406 26.22 0.96 -12.79
C GLU A 406 24.71 0.92 -13.06
N TRP A 407 23.91 0.84 -11.98
CA TRP A 407 22.45 0.86 -12.10
C TRP A 407 21.95 2.25 -12.49
N ASN A 408 20.95 2.27 -13.36
CA ASN A 408 20.18 3.43 -13.76
C ASN A 408 18.72 3.21 -13.38
N ARG A 409 17.99 4.28 -13.08
CA ARG A 409 16.54 4.24 -12.83
C ARG A 409 15.79 5.09 -13.83
N PHE A 410 14.85 4.48 -14.54
CA PHE A 410 13.79 5.23 -15.21
C PHE A 410 12.57 5.39 -14.30
N HIS A 411 11.96 6.57 -14.41
CA HIS A 411 10.58 6.84 -14.02
C HIS A 411 9.84 7.33 -15.27
N ILE A 412 8.98 6.49 -15.81
CA ILE A 412 8.27 6.70 -17.08
C ILE A 412 6.80 6.96 -16.76
N ILE A 413 6.24 8.03 -17.29
CA ILE A 413 4.81 8.34 -17.21
C ILE A 413 4.29 8.41 -18.64
N MET A 414 3.29 7.59 -18.95
CA MET A 414 2.60 7.58 -20.23
C MET A 414 1.11 7.85 -20.00
N LYS A 415 0.61 8.98 -20.50
CA LYS A 415 -0.81 9.37 -20.39
C LYS A 415 -1.34 9.78 -21.76
N GLY A 416 -2.38 9.09 -22.23
CA GLY A 416 -2.85 9.21 -23.61
C GLY A 416 -1.75 8.80 -24.59
N ASP A 417 -1.32 9.75 -25.43
CA ASP A 417 -0.19 9.60 -26.35
C ASP A 417 1.10 10.25 -25.83
N ARG A 418 1.09 10.86 -24.65
CA ARG A 418 2.23 11.63 -24.13
C ARG A 418 3.09 10.82 -23.18
N VAL A 419 4.41 10.95 -23.35
CA VAL A 419 5.40 10.28 -22.51
C VAL A 419 6.31 11.30 -21.85
N THR A 420 6.51 11.13 -20.55
CA THR A 420 7.53 11.81 -19.74
C THR A 420 8.48 10.75 -19.18
N VAL A 421 9.77 11.00 -19.24
CA VAL A 421 10.82 10.10 -18.71
C VAL A 421 11.77 10.90 -17.83
N TYR A 422 11.95 10.46 -16.60
CA TYR A 422 13.08 10.83 -15.77
C TYR A 422 14.11 9.70 -15.76
N LEU A 423 15.37 10.03 -15.99
CA LEU A 423 16.51 9.14 -15.85
C LEU A 423 17.35 9.62 -14.67
N ASN A 424 17.52 8.76 -13.67
CA ASN A 424 18.30 9.05 -12.47
C ASN A 424 17.85 10.35 -11.80
N GLY A 425 16.54 10.62 -11.76
CA GLY A 425 15.94 11.83 -11.18
C GLY A 425 16.03 13.09 -12.05
N ILE A 426 16.61 13.01 -13.24
CA ILE A 426 16.70 14.12 -14.19
C ILE A 426 15.66 13.93 -15.28
N LEU A 427 14.88 14.97 -15.58
CA LEU A 427 13.90 14.97 -16.66
C LEU A 427 14.63 14.91 -18.01
N VAL A 428 14.45 13.82 -18.76
CA VAL A 428 15.11 13.60 -20.06
C VAL A 428 14.12 13.55 -21.22
N THR A 429 12.84 13.29 -20.98
CA THR A 429 11.77 13.43 -21.99
C THR A 429 10.59 14.10 -21.30
N ASP A 430 10.10 15.22 -21.83
CA ASP A 430 9.04 16.00 -21.20
C ASP A 430 7.77 16.05 -22.07
N ASN A 431 6.77 15.26 -21.68
CA ASN A 431 5.41 15.30 -22.25
C ASN A 431 5.39 15.24 -23.80
N VAL A 432 6.22 14.37 -24.36
CA VAL A 432 6.42 14.24 -25.81
C VAL A 432 5.37 13.26 -26.38
N PRO A 433 4.68 13.59 -27.49
CA PRO A 433 3.76 12.66 -28.12
C PRO A 433 4.50 11.50 -28.78
N LEU A 434 4.06 10.28 -28.46
CA LEU A 434 4.57 9.02 -28.94
C LEU A 434 3.90 8.66 -30.27
N GLU A 435 4.70 8.27 -31.26
CA GLU A 435 4.17 7.89 -32.57
C GLU A 435 3.82 6.40 -32.66
N ASN A 436 2.89 6.05 -33.54
CA ASN A 436 2.72 4.66 -33.94
C ASN A 436 3.82 4.30 -34.96
N TYR A 437 4.88 3.66 -34.48
CA TYR A 437 6.06 3.23 -35.24
C TYR A 437 5.69 2.32 -36.42
N TRP A 438 4.70 1.45 -36.22
CA TRP A 438 4.30 0.44 -37.21
C TRP A 438 3.43 1.01 -38.32
N ASP A 439 2.57 1.98 -37.99
CA ASP A 439 1.77 2.73 -38.95
C ASP A 439 1.47 4.13 -38.41
N ARG A 440 2.24 5.13 -38.86
CA ARG A 440 2.12 6.53 -38.43
C ARG A 440 0.84 7.22 -38.88
N SER A 441 0.05 6.59 -39.77
CA SER A 441 -1.28 7.10 -40.14
C SER A 441 -2.36 6.70 -39.13
N MET A 442 -2.07 5.72 -38.27
CA MET A 442 -2.97 5.25 -37.23
C MET A 442 -2.72 6.00 -35.91
N PRO A 443 -3.75 6.15 -35.06
CA PRO A 443 -3.54 6.56 -33.68
C PRO A 443 -2.69 5.51 -32.94
N LEU A 444 -2.13 5.92 -31.79
CA LEU A 444 -1.45 5.01 -30.88
C LEU A 444 -2.41 3.93 -30.38
N PHE A 445 -1.91 2.72 -30.14
CA PHE A 445 -2.73 1.67 -29.55
C PHE A 445 -3.24 2.11 -28.16
N PRO A 446 -4.55 2.03 -27.88
CA PRO A 446 -5.08 2.44 -26.58
C PRO A 446 -4.49 1.65 -25.42
N ARG A 447 -4.25 0.34 -25.66
CA ARG A 447 -3.59 -0.57 -24.73
C ARG A 447 -2.75 -1.57 -25.50
N GLU A 448 -1.57 -1.89 -24.98
CA GLU A 448 -0.79 -3.04 -25.44
C GLU A 448 0.24 -3.48 -24.39
N GLN A 449 0.93 -4.58 -24.65
CA GLN A 449 2.03 -5.11 -23.85
C GLN A 449 3.15 -4.07 -23.67
N LEU A 450 3.79 -4.12 -22.50
CA LEU A 450 5.10 -3.49 -22.29
C LEU A 450 6.17 -4.48 -22.69
N GLU A 451 7.24 -3.99 -23.29
CA GLU A 451 8.21 -4.84 -23.97
C GLU A 451 9.64 -4.42 -23.64
N LEU A 452 10.44 -5.39 -23.20
CA LEU A 452 11.87 -5.24 -22.95
C LEU A 452 12.61 -5.74 -24.19
N GLN A 453 13.40 -4.84 -24.79
CA GLN A 453 14.10 -5.12 -26.03
C GLN A 453 15.30 -6.07 -25.80
N ALA A 454 15.42 -7.05 -26.68
CA ALA A 454 16.57 -7.90 -26.88
C ALA A 454 17.41 -7.36 -28.05
N HIS A 455 18.61 -6.82 -27.78
CA HIS A 455 19.44 -6.23 -28.83
C HIS A 455 20.95 -6.53 -28.66
N GLY A 456 21.29 -7.82 -28.69
CA GLY A 456 22.67 -8.30 -28.92
C GLY A 456 23.64 -8.22 -27.74
N THR A 457 23.26 -7.55 -26.65
CA THR A 457 24.09 -7.38 -25.44
C THR A 457 23.31 -7.70 -24.19
N GLU A 458 24.00 -8.19 -23.15
CA GLU A 458 23.37 -8.46 -21.86
C GLU A 458 22.79 -7.18 -21.23
N VAL A 459 21.59 -7.31 -20.67
CA VAL A 459 20.91 -6.24 -19.91
C VAL A 459 20.25 -6.85 -18.69
N ALA A 460 20.52 -6.27 -17.52
CA ALA A 460 19.90 -6.67 -16.27
C ALA A 460 18.85 -5.63 -15.84
N TYR A 461 17.69 -6.11 -15.39
CA TYR A 461 16.61 -5.30 -14.86
C TYR A 461 16.28 -5.70 -13.42
N ARG A 462 15.89 -4.72 -12.59
CA ARG A 462 15.29 -4.94 -11.27
C ARG A 462 14.26 -3.86 -10.98
N ASN A 463 13.50 -4.04 -9.90
CA ASN A 463 12.52 -3.05 -9.43
C ASN A 463 11.56 -2.58 -10.55
N ILE A 464 11.01 -3.53 -11.31
CA ILE A 464 10.09 -3.24 -12.40
C ILE A 464 8.68 -3.09 -11.85
N PHE A 465 8.27 -1.87 -11.56
CA PHE A 465 6.96 -1.56 -11.00
C PHE A 465 6.13 -0.75 -11.98
N VAL A 466 4.89 -1.14 -12.22
CA VAL A 466 3.96 -0.38 -13.05
C VAL A 466 2.67 -0.10 -12.28
N ARG A 467 2.15 1.10 -12.44
CA ARG A 467 0.83 1.50 -11.99
C ARG A 467 0.03 1.91 -13.22
N GLU A 468 -1.17 1.38 -13.38
CA GLU A 468 -2.13 1.97 -14.32
C GLU A 468 -2.63 3.30 -13.75
N LEU A 469 -2.71 4.32 -14.60
CA LEU A 469 -3.26 5.61 -14.22
C LEU A 469 -4.78 5.61 -14.47
N PRO A 470 -5.56 6.27 -13.61
CA PRO A 470 -7.00 6.42 -13.84
C PRO A 470 -7.23 7.15 -15.16
N THR A 471 -8.13 6.58 -15.95
CA THR A 471 -8.55 7.17 -17.23
C THR A 471 -9.79 8.02 -16.98
N ASN A 472 -9.69 9.32 -17.27
CA ASN A 472 -10.83 10.24 -17.21
C ASN A 472 -11.57 10.31 -18.56
N THR A 473 -11.21 9.45 -19.52
CA THR A 473 -11.92 9.36 -20.78
C THR A 473 -13.24 8.65 -20.54
N PRO A 474 -14.39 9.26 -20.89
CA PRO A 474 -15.67 8.59 -20.81
C PRO A 474 -15.61 7.27 -21.56
N ASP A 475 -15.96 6.18 -20.90
CA ASP A 475 -15.96 4.88 -21.56
C ASP A 475 -17.07 4.87 -22.61
N THR A 476 -16.67 4.69 -23.86
CA THR A 476 -17.58 4.74 -25.01
C THR A 476 -17.67 3.38 -25.66
N LEU A 477 -18.90 2.98 -25.99
CA LEU A 477 -19.17 1.78 -26.78
C LEU A 477 -18.34 1.78 -28.06
N THR A 478 -17.75 0.62 -28.38
CA THR A 478 -17.07 0.42 -29.67
C THR A 478 -18.07 0.57 -30.83
N PRO A 479 -17.61 0.94 -32.05
CA PRO A 479 -18.48 0.98 -33.23
C PRO A 479 -19.26 -0.33 -33.45
N GLU A 480 -18.62 -1.47 -33.18
CA GLU A 480 -19.22 -2.80 -33.26
C GLU A 480 -20.31 -3.00 -32.21
N GLU A 481 -20.07 -2.60 -30.95
CA GLU A 481 -21.08 -2.68 -29.89
C GLU A 481 -22.30 -1.79 -30.19
N LYS A 482 -22.07 -0.57 -30.70
CA LYS A 482 -23.16 0.30 -31.17
C LYS A 482 -23.96 -0.37 -32.28
N LYS A 483 -23.29 -0.95 -33.27
CA LYS A 483 -23.94 -1.70 -34.38
C LYS A 483 -24.72 -2.92 -33.88
N GLN A 484 -24.27 -3.56 -32.80
CA GLN A 484 -24.97 -4.69 -32.16
C GLN A 484 -26.19 -4.26 -31.34
N GLY A 485 -26.38 -2.97 -31.10
CA GLY A 485 -27.50 -2.41 -30.34
C GLY A 485 -27.25 -2.24 -28.84
N PHE A 486 -25.98 -2.21 -28.40
CA PHE A 486 -25.67 -1.86 -27.02
C PHE A 486 -25.88 -0.36 -26.77
N ILE A 487 -26.36 -0.03 -25.57
CA ILE A 487 -26.41 1.32 -25.02
C ILE A 487 -25.56 1.38 -23.75
N SER A 488 -24.94 2.53 -23.46
CA SER A 488 -24.20 2.72 -22.22
C SER A 488 -25.17 3.00 -21.07
N LEU A 489 -24.95 2.35 -19.93
CA LEU A 489 -25.63 2.63 -18.67
C LEU A 489 -24.81 3.57 -17.78
N PHE A 490 -23.50 3.67 -18.03
CA PHE A 490 -22.60 4.55 -17.30
C PHE A 490 -21.40 4.88 -18.18
N ASP A 491 -21.17 6.16 -18.41
CA ASP A 491 -20.11 6.70 -19.26
C ASP A 491 -18.87 7.13 -18.47
N GLY A 492 -18.86 6.96 -17.15
CA GLY A 492 -17.74 7.36 -16.30
C GLY A 492 -17.86 8.74 -15.67
N THR A 493 -18.90 9.53 -15.98
CA THR A 493 -18.98 10.93 -15.51
C THR A 493 -19.94 11.14 -14.35
N ASP A 494 -21.15 10.60 -14.44
CA ASP A 494 -22.21 10.86 -13.46
C ASP A 494 -23.22 9.70 -13.35
N LEU A 495 -24.14 9.83 -12.39
CA LEU A 495 -25.19 8.85 -12.11
C LEU A 495 -26.55 9.30 -12.66
N ASP A 496 -26.59 10.05 -13.77
CA ASP A 496 -27.85 10.59 -14.30
C ASP A 496 -28.80 9.51 -14.79
N GLN A 497 -28.29 8.38 -15.30
CA GLN A 497 -29.11 7.23 -15.71
C GLN A 497 -29.52 6.31 -14.55
N TRP A 498 -29.19 6.70 -13.32
CA TRP A 498 -29.40 5.90 -12.12
C TRP A 498 -30.35 6.60 -11.13
N THR A 499 -31.00 5.80 -10.27
CA THR A 499 -31.89 6.19 -9.18
C THR A 499 -31.64 5.31 -7.95
N GLY A 500 -32.29 5.59 -6.82
CA GLY A 500 -32.05 4.90 -5.54
C GLY A 500 -30.97 5.58 -4.70
N ASN A 501 -30.10 4.80 -4.06
CA ASN A 501 -29.13 5.28 -3.08
C ASN A 501 -27.91 5.96 -3.73
N LYS A 502 -28.03 7.23 -4.12
CA LYS A 502 -26.90 7.99 -4.69
C LYS A 502 -25.86 8.48 -3.67
N SER A 503 -26.12 8.39 -2.36
CA SER A 503 -25.12 8.72 -1.34
C SER A 503 -24.14 7.56 -1.09
N GLY A 504 -24.65 6.32 -1.15
CA GLY A 504 -23.85 5.10 -1.00
C GLY A 504 -23.04 4.72 -2.24
N TYR A 505 -23.19 5.44 -3.36
CA TYR A 505 -22.45 5.20 -4.61
C TYR A 505 -21.93 6.52 -5.16
N VAL A 506 -20.62 6.60 -5.40
CA VAL A 506 -19.94 7.81 -5.89
C VAL A 506 -19.24 7.52 -7.20
N VAL A 507 -19.13 8.52 -8.07
CA VAL A 507 -18.30 8.42 -9.28
C VAL A 507 -16.88 8.82 -8.93
N LYS A 508 -15.94 7.92 -9.20
CA LYS A 508 -14.52 8.10 -8.90
C LYS A 508 -13.66 7.35 -9.92
N ASP A 509 -12.75 8.09 -10.54
CA ASP A 509 -11.80 7.59 -11.53
C ASP A 509 -12.48 6.81 -12.68
N GLY A 510 -13.58 7.35 -13.19
CA GLY A 510 -14.35 6.73 -14.29
C GLY A 510 -15.14 5.48 -13.90
N ALA A 511 -15.28 5.19 -12.60
CA ALA A 511 -16.04 4.06 -12.06
C ALA A 511 -17.10 4.51 -11.05
N ILE A 512 -18.18 3.75 -10.93
CA ILE A 512 -19.10 3.82 -9.79
C ILE A 512 -18.46 3.04 -8.65
N GLU A 513 -18.21 3.67 -7.50
CA GLU A 513 -17.62 3.08 -6.29
C GLU A 513 -18.64 3.11 -5.15
N VAL A 514 -18.81 1.98 -4.45
CA VAL A 514 -19.57 1.95 -3.19
C VAL A 514 -18.82 2.78 -2.14
N ASN A 515 -19.51 3.76 -1.55
CA ASN A 515 -18.98 4.59 -0.48
C ASN A 515 -19.28 3.93 0.89
N PRO A 516 -18.27 3.42 1.62
CA PRO A 516 -18.50 2.75 2.91
C PRO A 516 -18.78 3.73 4.06
N GLN A 517 -18.48 5.02 3.90
CA GLN A 517 -18.55 6.02 4.99
C GLN A 517 -19.89 6.74 5.06
N ASP A 518 -20.52 7.04 3.91
CA ASP A 518 -21.79 7.75 3.84
C ASP A 518 -22.86 6.90 3.13
N GLY A 519 -23.96 6.58 3.83
CA GLY A 519 -25.14 5.96 3.22
C GLY A 519 -24.92 4.54 2.67
N SER A 520 -23.96 3.78 3.19
CA SER A 520 -23.73 2.39 2.81
C SER A 520 -24.93 1.48 3.14
N GLY A 521 -25.14 0.42 2.34
CA GLY A 521 -26.19 -0.59 2.60
C GLY A 521 -27.53 -0.40 1.90
N GLY A 522 -27.58 0.37 0.80
CA GLY A 522 -28.77 0.54 -0.05
C GLY A 522 -28.48 0.28 -1.53
N ASN A 523 -29.53 0.27 -2.36
CA ASN A 523 -29.43 -0.17 -3.75
C ASN A 523 -29.42 1.01 -4.73
N LEU A 524 -28.60 0.91 -5.78
CA LEU A 524 -28.59 1.83 -6.91
C LEU A 524 -29.19 1.12 -8.12
N TYR A 525 -30.18 1.72 -8.78
CA TYR A 525 -30.91 1.10 -9.89
C TYR A 525 -30.80 1.93 -11.16
N THR A 526 -30.87 1.30 -12.33
CA THR A 526 -31.11 2.00 -13.59
C THR A 526 -32.47 2.70 -13.55
N LYS A 527 -32.61 3.85 -14.21
CA LYS A 527 -33.92 4.49 -14.39
C LYS A 527 -34.86 3.64 -15.25
N ASP A 528 -34.31 3.04 -16.30
CA ASP A 528 -35.05 2.18 -17.22
C ASP A 528 -35.24 0.76 -16.66
N GLU A 529 -36.34 0.13 -17.07
CA GLU A 529 -36.58 -1.30 -16.90
C GLU A 529 -36.14 -2.12 -18.13
N PHE A 530 -35.74 -3.36 -17.85
CA PHE A 530 -35.29 -4.34 -18.82
C PHE A 530 -36.01 -5.68 -18.60
N ASP A 531 -36.37 -6.35 -19.70
CA ASP A 531 -36.91 -7.72 -19.73
C ASP A 531 -35.80 -8.71 -20.10
N ASN A 532 -35.58 -8.89 -21.41
CA ASN A 532 -34.53 -9.74 -21.96
C ASN A 532 -33.38 -8.85 -22.38
N PHE A 533 -32.18 -9.20 -21.93
CA PHE A 533 -31.01 -8.37 -22.16
C PHE A 533 -29.70 -9.15 -22.09
N VAL A 534 -28.68 -8.53 -22.67
CA VAL A 534 -27.26 -8.82 -22.42
C VAL A 534 -26.67 -7.61 -21.71
N LEU A 535 -26.22 -7.79 -20.48
CA LEU A 535 -25.52 -6.80 -19.67
C LEU A 535 -24.04 -7.16 -19.67
N ARG A 536 -23.18 -6.19 -20.00
CA ARG A 536 -21.71 -6.31 -19.90
C ARG A 536 -21.18 -5.21 -19.00
N PHE A 537 -20.27 -5.56 -18.12
CA PHE A 537 -19.63 -4.61 -17.23
C PHE A 537 -18.29 -5.14 -16.73
N GLU A 538 -17.52 -4.25 -16.12
CA GLU A 538 -16.34 -4.63 -15.35
C GLU A 538 -16.57 -4.30 -13.88
N PHE A 539 -16.11 -5.16 -12.99
CA PHE A 539 -16.18 -4.94 -11.55
C PHE A 539 -14.87 -5.25 -10.84
N GLN A 540 -14.64 -4.58 -9.72
CA GLN A 540 -13.45 -4.77 -8.87
C GLN A 540 -13.88 -4.96 -7.42
N LEU A 541 -13.28 -5.96 -6.77
CA LEU A 541 -13.58 -6.33 -5.39
C LEU A 541 -12.44 -5.86 -4.46
N SER A 542 -12.81 -5.31 -3.29
CA SER A 542 -11.94 -5.37 -2.11
C SER A 542 -12.01 -6.75 -1.44
N PRO A 543 -11.02 -7.15 -0.62
CA PRO A 543 -11.03 -8.36 0.20
C PRO A 543 -12.30 -8.50 1.00
N GLY A 544 -12.95 -9.65 0.81
CA GLY A 544 -14.22 -9.98 1.40
C GLY A 544 -15.38 -9.11 0.92
N ALA A 545 -15.26 -8.35 -0.17
CA ALA A 545 -16.35 -7.49 -0.60
C ALA A 545 -17.60 -8.28 -1.00
N ASN A 546 -18.76 -7.75 -0.63
CA ASN A 546 -20.08 -8.28 -0.99
C ASN A 546 -20.96 -7.21 -1.65
N ASN A 547 -21.59 -7.59 -2.75
CA ASN A 547 -22.60 -6.83 -3.48
C ASN A 547 -23.46 -7.82 -4.31
N GLY A 548 -24.36 -7.32 -5.14
CA GLY A 548 -25.13 -8.11 -6.07
C GLY A 548 -25.54 -7.31 -7.30
N ILE A 549 -25.75 -8.01 -8.41
CA ILE A 549 -26.44 -7.44 -9.57
C ILE A 549 -27.91 -7.82 -9.49
N GLY A 550 -28.75 -6.86 -9.13
CA GLY A 550 -30.19 -6.99 -9.25
C GLY A 550 -30.57 -7.06 -10.72
N ILE A 551 -31.29 -8.10 -11.12
CA ILE A 551 -31.89 -8.23 -12.45
C ILE A 551 -33.40 -8.28 -12.31
N ARG A 552 -34.10 -7.53 -13.18
CA ARG A 552 -35.57 -7.37 -13.13
C ARG A 552 -36.07 -6.94 -11.75
N ALA A 553 -35.25 -6.18 -11.02
CA ALA A 553 -35.52 -5.79 -9.64
C ALA A 553 -36.60 -4.69 -9.59
N PRO A 554 -37.56 -4.76 -8.65
CA PRO A 554 -38.38 -3.60 -8.31
C PRO A 554 -37.57 -2.56 -7.53
N LEU A 555 -38.08 -1.33 -7.44
CA LEU A 555 -37.44 -0.26 -6.63
C LEU A 555 -37.61 -0.47 -5.12
N GLU A 556 -38.64 -1.23 -4.71
CA GLU A 556 -39.00 -1.45 -3.31
C GLU A 556 -38.95 -2.93 -2.95
N GLY A 557 -38.71 -3.22 -1.66
CA GLY A 557 -38.54 -4.56 -1.14
C GLY A 557 -37.09 -5.05 -1.22
N ASP A 558 -36.86 -6.26 -0.72
CA ASP A 558 -35.55 -6.89 -0.78
C ASP A 558 -35.28 -7.42 -2.19
N ALA A 559 -34.49 -6.68 -2.96
CA ALA A 559 -34.21 -6.96 -4.37
C ALA A 559 -33.63 -8.36 -4.62
N ALA A 560 -33.01 -9.00 -3.61
CA ALA A 560 -32.53 -10.37 -3.73
C ALA A 560 -33.67 -11.40 -3.87
N TYR A 561 -34.84 -11.12 -3.29
CA TYR A 561 -35.99 -12.04 -3.28
C TYR A 561 -37.17 -11.55 -4.13
N VAL A 562 -37.49 -10.24 -4.07
CA VAL A 562 -38.59 -9.66 -4.88
C VAL A 562 -38.15 -9.31 -6.30
N GLY A 563 -36.84 -9.24 -6.54
CA GLY A 563 -36.20 -9.30 -7.85
C GLY A 563 -35.44 -10.62 -8.01
N MET A 564 -34.30 -10.57 -8.67
CA MET A 564 -33.32 -11.66 -8.65
C MET A 564 -31.94 -11.05 -8.48
N GLU A 565 -31.09 -11.68 -7.69
CA GLU A 565 -29.70 -11.25 -7.50
C GLU A 565 -28.75 -12.23 -8.20
N ILE A 566 -27.85 -11.67 -9.01
CA ILE A 566 -26.62 -12.35 -9.43
C ILE A 566 -25.51 -11.93 -8.48
N GLN A 567 -24.99 -12.88 -7.70
CA GLN A 567 -24.08 -12.58 -6.59
C GLN A 567 -22.76 -11.92 -7.05
N VAL A 568 -22.32 -10.85 -6.37
CA VAL A 568 -20.98 -10.26 -6.53
C VAL A 568 -20.21 -10.40 -5.22
N LEU A 569 -19.23 -11.30 -5.16
CA LEU A 569 -18.60 -11.69 -3.88
C LEU A 569 -17.14 -12.08 -4.04
N ASP A 570 -16.28 -11.61 -3.12
CA ASP A 570 -14.97 -12.23 -2.89
C ASP A 570 -15.15 -13.55 -2.13
N ASN A 571 -15.68 -14.55 -2.80
CA ASN A 571 -16.11 -15.81 -2.17
C ASN A 571 -14.95 -16.68 -1.65
N GLU A 572 -13.69 -16.28 -1.88
CA GLU A 572 -12.49 -16.97 -1.36
C GLU A 572 -11.98 -16.33 -0.05
N ALA A 573 -12.56 -15.21 0.38
CA ALA A 573 -12.15 -14.55 1.61
C ALA A 573 -12.35 -15.47 2.84
N PRO A 574 -11.44 -15.44 3.83
CA PRO A 574 -11.53 -16.32 5.01
C PRO A 574 -12.86 -16.23 5.78
N LYS A 575 -13.53 -15.06 5.75
CA LYS A 575 -14.84 -14.85 6.39
C LYS A 575 -15.98 -15.63 5.73
N TYR A 576 -15.77 -16.17 4.54
CA TYR A 576 -16.75 -16.89 3.72
C TYR A 576 -16.45 -18.39 3.59
N LYS A 577 -15.69 -18.96 4.52
CA LYS A 577 -15.34 -20.40 4.53
C LYS A 577 -16.55 -21.35 4.57
N ASP A 578 -17.69 -20.88 5.09
CA ASP A 578 -18.91 -21.68 5.32
C ASP A 578 -20.05 -21.33 4.33
N LEU A 579 -19.73 -20.73 3.17
CA LEU A 579 -20.73 -20.40 2.14
C LEU A 579 -21.43 -21.64 1.57
N HIS A 580 -22.74 -21.53 1.39
CA HIS A 580 -23.50 -22.48 0.58
C HIS A 580 -23.23 -22.25 -0.91
N VAL A 581 -23.38 -23.30 -1.72
CA VAL A 581 -23.05 -23.27 -3.16
C VAL A 581 -23.86 -22.24 -3.95
N TYR A 582 -25.07 -21.90 -3.51
CA TYR A 582 -25.93 -20.89 -4.13
C TYR A 582 -25.56 -19.45 -3.75
N GLN A 583 -24.54 -19.26 -2.91
CA GLN A 583 -24.03 -17.95 -2.46
C GLN A 583 -22.68 -17.61 -3.11
N TYR A 584 -22.16 -18.48 -3.98
CA TYR A 584 -20.93 -18.18 -4.71
C TYR A 584 -21.16 -17.07 -5.73
N HIS A 585 -20.13 -16.30 -6.02
CA HIS A 585 -20.16 -15.27 -7.05
C HIS A 585 -20.72 -15.81 -8.38
N GLY A 586 -21.56 -15.02 -9.04
CA GLY A 586 -22.25 -15.36 -10.28
C GLY A 586 -23.46 -16.27 -10.12
N SER A 587 -23.76 -16.77 -8.92
CA SER A 587 -24.97 -17.57 -8.67
C SER A 587 -26.21 -16.69 -8.81
N VAL A 588 -27.32 -17.27 -9.26
CA VAL A 588 -28.65 -16.70 -8.96
C VAL A 588 -28.91 -17.00 -7.49
N TYR A 589 -28.80 -15.98 -6.64
CA TYR A 589 -28.75 -16.15 -5.19
C TYR A 589 -29.92 -17.00 -4.68
N GLY A 590 -29.60 -18.06 -3.95
CA GLY A 590 -30.60 -18.99 -3.39
C GLY A 590 -31.24 -19.98 -4.39
N VAL A 591 -30.99 -19.85 -5.69
CA VAL A 591 -31.72 -20.60 -6.74
C VAL A 591 -30.82 -21.45 -7.63
N ILE A 592 -29.80 -20.86 -8.28
CA ILE A 592 -28.93 -21.57 -9.21
C ILE A 592 -27.47 -21.32 -8.81
N PRO A 593 -26.71 -22.37 -8.44
CA PRO A 593 -25.30 -22.22 -8.08
C PRO A 593 -24.45 -21.98 -9.33
N ALA A 594 -23.49 -21.06 -9.24
CA ALA A 594 -22.45 -20.89 -10.24
C ALA A 594 -21.22 -21.78 -9.93
N LYS A 595 -20.44 -22.07 -10.98
CA LYS A 595 -19.11 -22.69 -10.85
C LYS A 595 -18.14 -21.70 -10.22
N ARG A 596 -17.34 -22.18 -9.27
CA ARG A 596 -16.22 -21.41 -8.70
C ARG A 596 -15.04 -21.31 -9.67
N GLY A 597 -14.20 -20.30 -9.43
CA GLY A 597 -12.99 -20.02 -10.18
C GLY A 597 -13.14 -18.79 -11.08
N PHE A 598 -12.06 -18.47 -11.80
CA PHE A 598 -11.97 -17.39 -12.79
C PHE A 598 -12.06 -15.95 -12.25
N LEU A 599 -12.40 -15.72 -10.99
CA LEU A 599 -12.19 -14.42 -10.34
C LEU A 599 -10.71 -14.06 -10.37
N LEU A 600 -10.41 -12.84 -10.78
CA LEU A 600 -9.08 -12.26 -10.62
C LEU A 600 -8.86 -11.87 -9.15
N PRO A 601 -7.59 -11.75 -8.71
CA PRO A 601 -7.26 -11.27 -7.38
C PRO A 601 -7.96 -9.93 -7.04
N THR A 602 -8.22 -9.69 -5.76
CA THR A 602 -8.83 -8.42 -5.30
C THR A 602 -7.98 -7.21 -5.73
N GLY A 603 -8.66 -6.13 -6.12
CA GLY A 603 -8.04 -4.98 -6.79
C GLY A 603 -7.88 -5.10 -8.31
N GLU A 604 -8.02 -6.28 -8.90
CA GLU A 604 -8.11 -6.43 -10.36
C GLU A 604 -9.54 -6.28 -10.88
N TRP A 605 -9.65 -5.83 -12.14
CA TRP A 605 -10.94 -5.64 -12.82
C TRP A 605 -11.38 -6.93 -13.51
N ASN A 606 -12.45 -7.54 -13.00
CA ASN A 606 -13.13 -8.68 -13.60
C ASN A 606 -14.10 -8.20 -14.69
N LYS A 607 -14.22 -8.95 -15.78
CA LYS A 607 -15.21 -8.74 -16.84
C LYS A 607 -16.36 -9.72 -16.67
N GLU A 608 -17.59 -9.21 -16.64
CA GLU A 608 -18.79 -10.05 -16.52
C GLU A 608 -19.80 -9.74 -17.63
N GLU A 609 -20.39 -10.80 -18.19
CA GLU A 609 -21.55 -10.74 -19.07
C GLU A 609 -22.69 -11.57 -18.48
N ILE A 610 -23.84 -10.91 -18.27
CA ILE A 610 -25.08 -11.53 -17.81
C ILE A 610 -26.08 -11.50 -18.97
N ILE A 611 -26.59 -12.67 -19.35
CA ILE A 611 -27.66 -12.80 -20.34
C ILE A 611 -28.92 -13.28 -19.61
N ALA A 612 -29.95 -12.44 -19.60
CA ALA A 612 -31.28 -12.81 -19.14
C ALA A 612 -32.20 -12.93 -20.36
N ASN A 613 -32.69 -14.14 -20.65
CA ASN A 613 -33.57 -14.40 -21.79
C ASN A 613 -34.69 -15.37 -21.39
N GLY A 614 -35.90 -14.83 -21.19
CA GLY A 614 -37.00 -15.54 -20.58
C GLY A 614 -36.63 -16.03 -19.19
N ASN A 615 -36.62 -17.35 -18.99
CA ASN A 615 -36.22 -18.00 -17.75
C ASN A 615 -34.73 -18.40 -17.76
N LYS A 616 -34.05 -18.29 -18.91
CA LYS A 616 -32.65 -18.68 -19.04
C LYS A 616 -31.77 -17.53 -18.55
N ILE A 617 -30.92 -17.85 -17.58
CA ILE A 617 -29.88 -16.96 -17.08
C ILE A 617 -28.54 -17.59 -17.42
N LYS A 618 -27.64 -16.78 -17.99
CA LYS A 618 -26.25 -17.16 -18.24
C LYS A 618 -25.32 -16.09 -17.70
N VAL A 619 -24.28 -16.51 -16.99
CA VAL A 619 -23.24 -15.65 -16.45
C VAL A 619 -21.89 -16.11 -16.97
N ILE A 620 -21.15 -15.17 -17.56
CA ILE A 620 -19.82 -15.38 -18.13
C ILE A 620 -18.85 -14.46 -17.39
N LEU A 621 -17.87 -15.04 -16.70
CA LEU A 621 -16.85 -14.34 -15.94
C LEU A 621 -15.49 -14.52 -16.62
N ASN A 622 -14.83 -13.41 -16.97
CA ASN A 622 -13.51 -13.39 -17.60
C ASN A 622 -13.38 -14.35 -18.80
N GLY A 623 -14.46 -14.47 -19.59
CA GLY A 623 -14.53 -15.34 -20.77
C GLY A 623 -14.99 -16.79 -20.50
N HIS A 624 -15.25 -17.17 -19.25
CA HIS A 624 -15.67 -18.51 -18.86
C HIS A 624 -17.15 -18.52 -18.43
N VAL A 625 -17.93 -19.45 -18.98
CA VAL A 625 -19.33 -19.66 -18.56
C VAL A 625 -19.34 -20.31 -17.18
N ILE A 626 -19.77 -19.55 -16.16
CA ILE A 626 -19.85 -20.02 -14.78
C ILE A 626 -21.28 -20.41 -14.37
N LEU A 627 -22.30 -19.90 -15.06
CA LEU A 627 -23.69 -20.28 -14.88
C LEU A 627 -24.39 -20.31 -16.25
N ASP A 628 -25.16 -21.36 -16.51
CA ASP A 628 -26.08 -21.46 -17.66
C ASP A 628 -27.27 -22.32 -17.21
N GLY A 629 -28.37 -21.68 -16.84
CA GLY A 629 -29.46 -22.33 -16.12
C GLY A 629 -30.84 -21.79 -16.46
N ASP A 630 -31.87 -22.53 -16.08
CA ASP A 630 -33.28 -22.13 -16.21
C ASP A 630 -33.88 -21.97 -14.81
N ILE A 631 -34.30 -20.75 -14.47
CA ILE A 631 -34.81 -20.45 -13.13
C ILE A 631 -36.08 -21.23 -12.81
N LYS A 632 -36.93 -21.52 -13.81
CA LYS A 632 -38.19 -22.26 -13.59
C LYS A 632 -37.91 -23.73 -13.30
N GLU A 633 -36.94 -24.32 -13.99
CA GLU A 633 -36.53 -25.70 -13.74
C GLU A 633 -35.82 -25.82 -12.39
N ALA A 634 -34.95 -24.87 -12.05
CA ALA A 634 -34.22 -24.86 -10.79
C ALA A 634 -35.13 -24.70 -9.56
N SER A 635 -36.24 -23.95 -9.69
CA SER A 635 -37.17 -23.68 -8.59
C SER A 635 -38.40 -24.59 -8.57
N LYS A 636 -38.51 -25.59 -9.46
CA LYS A 636 -39.74 -26.40 -9.63
C LYS A 636 -40.18 -27.16 -8.38
N ASN A 637 -39.23 -27.48 -7.49
CA ASN A 637 -39.44 -28.21 -6.25
C ASN A 637 -39.10 -27.35 -5.01
N GLY A 638 -39.18 -26.02 -5.13
CA GLY A 638 -38.64 -25.07 -4.16
C GLY A 638 -37.21 -24.66 -4.50
N THR A 639 -36.75 -23.56 -3.89
CA THR A 639 -35.40 -23.02 -4.07
C THR A 639 -34.38 -23.73 -3.16
N LEU A 640 -33.09 -23.58 -3.47
CA LEU A 640 -32.01 -24.23 -2.73
C LEU A 640 -31.80 -23.65 -1.34
N ASP A 641 -32.16 -22.38 -1.12
CA ASP A 641 -32.14 -21.74 0.20
C ASP A 641 -33.43 -21.98 1.01
N HIS A 642 -34.41 -22.70 0.43
CA HIS A 642 -35.71 -22.98 1.03
C HIS A 642 -36.53 -21.74 1.39
N LYS A 643 -36.32 -20.62 0.70
CA LYS A 643 -37.08 -19.37 0.86
C LYS A 643 -37.98 -19.10 -0.34
N GLU A 644 -38.93 -18.20 -0.15
CA GLU A 644 -39.76 -17.71 -1.24
C GLU A 644 -39.03 -16.64 -2.04
N HIS A 645 -39.00 -16.81 -3.37
CA HIS A 645 -38.39 -15.88 -4.31
C HIS A 645 -39.45 -15.39 -5.32
N PRO A 646 -40.37 -14.50 -4.92
CA PRO A 646 -41.44 -14.02 -5.80
C PRO A 646 -40.91 -13.34 -7.07
N GLY A 647 -39.69 -12.81 -7.05
CA GLY A 647 -39.06 -12.19 -8.20
C GLY A 647 -38.75 -13.14 -9.36
N LEU A 648 -38.73 -14.47 -9.15
CA LEU A 648 -38.58 -15.46 -10.23
C LEU A 648 -39.72 -15.42 -11.26
N LEU A 649 -40.87 -14.85 -10.89
CA LEU A 649 -42.01 -14.67 -11.78
C LEU A 649 -41.94 -13.36 -12.59
N ARG A 650 -41.02 -12.45 -12.27
CA ARG A 650 -40.93 -11.14 -12.92
C ARG A 650 -40.36 -11.25 -14.32
N LYS A 651 -41.02 -10.56 -15.25
CA LYS A 651 -40.60 -10.43 -16.66
C LYS A 651 -39.75 -9.20 -16.90
N SER A 652 -40.00 -8.10 -16.17
CA SER A 652 -39.21 -6.87 -16.28
C SER A 652 -38.90 -6.25 -14.92
N GLY A 653 -37.91 -5.36 -14.92
CA GLY A 653 -37.59 -4.48 -13.81
C GLY A 653 -36.23 -3.83 -14.03
N HIS A 654 -35.70 -3.20 -13.00
CA HIS A 654 -34.44 -2.49 -13.07
C HIS A 654 -33.24 -3.44 -13.03
N ILE A 655 -32.12 -2.96 -13.58
CA ILE A 655 -30.80 -3.48 -13.26
C ILE A 655 -30.28 -2.67 -12.07
N GLY A 656 -29.64 -3.30 -11.08
CA GLY A 656 -29.14 -2.54 -9.94
C GLY A 656 -27.94 -3.16 -9.25
N PHE A 657 -27.27 -2.35 -8.42
CA PHE A 657 -26.24 -2.78 -7.50
C PHE A 657 -26.82 -2.90 -6.10
N LEU A 658 -26.70 -4.09 -5.53
CA LEU A 658 -27.29 -4.47 -4.25
C LEU A 658 -26.21 -4.38 -3.17
N GLY A 659 -25.99 -3.16 -2.67
CA GLY A 659 -24.80 -2.84 -1.89
C GLY A 659 -24.85 -3.36 -0.45
N HIS A 660 -23.81 -4.07 -0.01
CA HIS A 660 -23.63 -4.50 1.39
C HIS A 660 -22.61 -3.66 2.17
N GLY A 661 -22.22 -2.50 1.63
CA GLY A 661 -21.35 -1.52 2.28
C GLY A 661 -19.85 -1.80 2.14
N ASP A 662 -19.45 -2.93 1.56
CA ASP A 662 -18.09 -3.17 1.14
C ASP A 662 -17.75 -2.38 -0.14
N VAL A 663 -16.48 -2.02 -0.32
CA VAL A 663 -16.02 -1.30 -1.51
C VAL A 663 -16.03 -2.25 -2.71
N VAL A 664 -16.98 -2.01 -3.61
CA VAL A 664 -17.02 -2.61 -4.95
C VAL A 664 -17.07 -1.48 -5.96
N ARG A 665 -16.35 -1.64 -7.06
CA ARG A 665 -16.33 -0.67 -8.14
C ARG A 665 -16.85 -1.28 -9.43
N PHE A 666 -17.57 -0.49 -10.22
CA PHE A 666 -18.17 -0.89 -11.49
C PHE A 666 -17.86 0.13 -12.57
N LYS A 667 -17.48 -0.33 -13.77
CA LYS A 667 -17.27 0.54 -14.94
C LYS A 667 -17.64 -0.20 -16.22
N ASN A 668 -17.55 0.50 -17.36
CA ASN A 668 -17.87 -0.06 -18.66
C ASN A 668 -19.28 -0.69 -18.69
N LEU A 669 -20.29 -0.06 -18.09
CA LEU A 669 -21.62 -0.68 -18.03
C LEU A 669 -22.37 -0.44 -19.32
N ARG A 670 -22.72 -1.52 -20.02
CA ARG A 670 -23.53 -1.46 -21.24
C ARG A 670 -24.53 -2.59 -21.33
N VAL A 671 -25.68 -2.30 -21.89
CA VAL A 671 -26.79 -3.24 -22.01
C VAL A 671 -27.33 -3.26 -23.44
N LYS A 672 -27.73 -4.44 -23.89
CA LYS A 672 -28.44 -4.67 -25.15
C LYS A 672 -29.76 -5.36 -24.84
N ARG A 673 -30.87 -4.83 -25.33
CA ARG A 673 -32.18 -5.51 -25.28
C ARG A 673 -32.20 -6.68 -26.29
N LEU A 674 -32.81 -7.80 -25.92
CA LEU A 674 -32.91 -9.02 -26.74
C LEU A 674 -34.28 -9.19 -27.40
#